data_AF-A0A7R8UKQ6-F1
#
_entry.id   AF-A0A7R8UKQ6-F1
#
_cell.length_a   1.000
_cell.length_b   1.000
_cell.length_c   1.000
_cell.angle_alpha   90.00
_cell.angle_beta   90.00
_cell.angle_gamma   90.00
#
_symmetry.space_group_name_H-M   'P 1'
#
loop_
_entity.id
_entity.type
_entity.pdbx_description
1 polymer ?
#
loop_
_entity_poly.entity_id
_entity_poly.type
_entity_poly.pdbx_seq_one_letter_code
_entity_poly.pdbx_strand_id
1 'polypeptide(L)'
;MADTVTYNIRVHKFRSNFKINHDNVFKLYSIYFKVNLVFTYIFIFLILLDKMRFLVLLTLFTIIGKAIAIDEPSQNIDSNSYCYSDDTARPQKLHFATKTAYQFMKGKEYEKLSTVSGCTPVKFWLFSRHGTRLPELDVIESLPELEIIRDEVINNYRSQNISINGSLCEGDLQLIRNWVLDKNITTDHEQYLVSQGWEDLKLLATDYQKVYPELLLTTYDKDHFLFRHSNTQRTKASYNAFTEGLFGNQTSSNITLDPIPEKDILLDPHDNCELFTKQNSEAKQPGKDIDKFASSELINQVIANVSARLGYNTSLTYHNVSLMYDMCRFEQAWYLDKPSAWCTAFTLEETKILEFYEDMKHQYKAGYVGKLNPNVPCALMQDMLKKLQSEDKPVVTAYFSHSTLMHLFFVALGAFKDKQILTADNYASMQDRQWRGSYMVPFAANVAVVKYNCSTNSSEPTTRLRFFLNQKPLELDGCVEGLCEEKNILSKFIRDKMRWLIFSILFFISYHYKVFAQRHRTCCEEYCFVTDQEKLQTKHFSSKTAYEIVKGADYGKQYTVPYCKPVKFWLLSRHGTRLPDEKTIDKLPDLQVLREEIIKNYEVRRTKPTTGALCVEDIQLLKSWFFDKNITRDHHDYLTVQGWNDLKYLAKNYQRIFPEVLTPLYSTEKFYFRHTSSQRTQASAQAFVDGLFGENFHRSVHFPQPPNNDTLLTPYSSCSIWNEQDNKNGEPGTELFKFKTSALLNQTISDISTRLGFQYPLEYKQIKLMWDMCRLEQAWYLDRPSPWCAAFTLREIDVLEFSEDLKYQYKSGYGNEINPKVPCEIIQDMLKRLSTDSQPQVTAYFAHSSLLQLVLVALGAYRDSVLLTSDNFETMSQRKWRTSLLDPFAGNLAVIKYNCSDNTQDPSPKVIFFLNQTPLQLGWCNVGLCNWSDVMRQYEKFFNADCKETFCNLNSSGLIRGSILLTIASIVYRFIF
;
A
#
# COMPACT_ATOMS: atom_id res chain seq x y z
N MET A 1 -20.58 59.41 -4.16
CA MET A 1 -21.30 59.75 -2.92
C MET A 1 -21.16 58.54 -2.01
N ALA A 2 -20.04 58.39 -1.30
CA ALA A 2 -19.69 59.08 -0.04
C ALA A 2 -20.68 58.75 1.08
N ASP A 3 -20.38 57.77 1.94
CA ASP A 3 -19.80 58.05 3.26
C ASP A 3 -19.52 56.78 4.09
N THR A 4 -18.24 56.56 4.32
CA THR A 4 -17.62 55.85 5.44
C THR A 4 -17.76 56.66 6.73
N VAL A 5 -18.09 56.01 7.86
CA VAL A 5 -17.69 56.50 9.20
C VAL A 5 -17.01 55.38 9.98
N THR A 6 -15.75 55.68 10.29
CA THR A 6 -14.74 54.96 11.06
C THR A 6 -14.95 55.13 12.56
N TYR A 7 -14.49 54.18 13.38
CA TYR A 7 -13.99 54.49 14.73
C TYR A 7 -12.57 53.96 14.92
N ASN A 8 -11.74 54.87 15.43
CA ASN A 8 -10.28 54.90 15.42
C ASN A 8 -9.62 54.01 16.48
N ILE A 9 -8.45 53.44 16.15
CA ILE A 9 -7.40 53.14 17.14
C ILE A 9 -6.24 54.12 16.89
N ARG A 10 -6.00 55.02 17.85
CA ARG A 10 -4.82 55.91 17.89
C ARG A 10 -3.78 55.34 18.84
N VAL A 11 -2.57 55.14 18.31
CA VAL A 11 -1.32 54.95 19.05
C VAL A 11 -0.69 56.32 19.30
N HIS A 12 -0.36 56.68 20.55
CA HIS A 12 0.74 57.61 20.84
C HIS A 12 1.32 57.46 22.27
N LYS A 13 2.64 57.16 22.28
CA LYS A 13 3.73 57.66 23.15
C LYS A 13 3.36 58.34 24.48
N PHE A 14 4.05 57.97 25.57
CA PHE A 14 4.97 58.90 26.26
C PHE A 14 5.98 58.17 27.18
N ARG A 15 7.16 58.79 27.31
CA ARG A 15 8.40 58.36 27.95
C ARG A 15 8.43 58.64 29.47
N SER A 16 9.26 57.81 30.14
CA SER A 16 10.24 58.13 31.20
C SER A 16 9.79 58.64 32.58
N ASN A 17 10.08 57.86 33.63
CA ASN A 17 11.22 58.08 34.56
C ASN A 17 11.03 57.28 35.84
N PHE A 18 11.87 56.28 36.12
CA PHE A 18 12.23 55.89 37.49
C PHE A 18 13.60 55.19 37.48
N LYS A 19 14.60 55.85 38.08
CA LYS A 19 15.90 55.28 38.44
C LYS A 19 15.71 54.37 39.66
N ILE A 20 16.16 53.12 39.60
CA ILE A 20 16.28 52.24 40.78
C ILE A 20 17.75 51.98 41.06
N ASN A 21 18.08 52.15 42.33
CA ASN A 21 19.41 52.10 42.93
C ASN A 21 19.94 50.65 42.98
N HIS A 22 21.15 50.41 42.44
CA HIS A 22 21.69 49.08 42.17
C HIS A 22 22.10 48.27 43.41
N ASP A 23 22.16 48.87 44.60
CA ASP A 23 22.68 48.18 45.79
C ASP A 23 21.66 47.28 46.52
N ASN A 24 20.37 47.42 46.26
CA ASN A 24 19.34 46.58 46.89
C ASN A 24 19.05 45.28 46.12
N VAL A 25 19.42 45.19 44.83
CA VAL A 25 19.19 43.99 44.01
C VAL A 25 20.20 42.88 44.38
N PHE A 26 21.43 43.23 44.75
CA PHE A 26 22.45 42.24 45.10
C PHE A 26 22.19 41.53 46.45
N LYS A 27 21.55 42.20 47.41
CA LYS A 27 21.16 41.56 48.68
C LYS A 27 19.99 40.57 48.52
N LEU A 28 19.06 40.84 47.61
CA LEU A 28 17.95 39.93 47.29
C LEU A 28 18.41 38.68 46.53
N TYR A 29 19.38 38.81 45.61
CA TYR A 29 19.94 37.66 44.88
C TYR A 29 20.77 36.73 45.78
N SER A 30 21.50 37.26 46.76
CA SER A 30 22.29 36.43 47.69
C SER A 30 21.42 35.57 48.62
N ILE A 31 20.27 36.11 49.06
CA ILE A 31 19.30 35.37 49.88
C ILE A 31 18.58 34.31 49.04
N TYR A 32 18.19 34.64 47.80
CA TYR A 32 17.55 33.69 46.89
C TYR A 32 18.46 32.50 46.52
N PHE A 33 19.76 32.74 46.38
CA PHE A 33 20.74 31.68 46.07
C PHE A 33 21.04 30.79 47.27
N LYS A 34 21.10 31.35 48.49
CA LYS A 34 21.29 30.56 49.72
C LYS A 34 20.08 29.69 50.06
N VAL A 35 18.86 30.18 49.82
CA VAL A 35 17.62 29.42 50.04
C VAL A 35 17.50 28.26 49.04
N ASN A 36 17.80 28.49 47.75
CA ASN A 36 17.75 27.41 46.74
C ASN A 36 18.81 26.33 46.94
N LEU A 37 20.00 26.68 47.45
CA LEU A 37 21.03 25.68 47.75
C LEU A 37 20.59 24.75 48.88
N VAL A 38 20.01 25.30 49.96
CA VAL A 38 19.51 24.52 51.10
C VAL A 38 18.35 23.61 50.68
N PHE A 39 17.41 24.09 49.85
CA PHE A 39 16.34 23.25 49.30
C PHE A 39 16.87 22.13 48.40
N THR A 40 17.92 22.39 47.62
CA THR A 40 18.53 21.38 46.75
C THR A 40 19.26 20.31 47.58
N TYR A 41 19.96 20.68 48.65
CA TYR A 41 20.58 19.73 49.58
C TYR A 41 19.55 18.93 50.37
N ILE A 42 18.44 19.54 50.81
CA ILE A 42 17.34 18.82 51.45
C ILE A 42 16.67 17.85 50.48
N PHE A 43 16.47 18.26 49.21
CA PHE A 43 15.86 17.40 48.19
C PHE A 43 16.77 16.21 47.82
N ILE A 44 18.09 16.44 47.72
CA ILE A 44 19.08 15.37 47.50
C ILE A 44 19.18 14.46 48.73
N PHE A 45 19.14 15.01 49.95
CA PHE A 45 19.13 14.23 51.19
C PHE A 45 17.85 13.40 51.35
N LEU A 46 16.70 13.92 50.95
CA LEU A 46 15.42 13.19 50.92
C LEU A 46 15.42 12.08 49.86
N ILE A 47 15.99 12.31 48.68
CA ILE A 47 16.17 11.27 47.65
C ILE A 47 17.14 10.19 48.11
N LEU A 48 18.19 10.55 48.85
CA LEU A 48 19.15 9.59 49.42
C LEU A 48 18.55 8.79 50.58
N LEU A 49 17.69 9.41 51.41
CA LEU A 49 16.93 8.72 52.46
C LEU A 49 15.89 7.74 51.90
N ASP A 50 15.25 8.07 50.77
CA ASP A 50 14.27 7.21 50.10
C ASP A 50 14.95 6.00 49.42
N LYS A 51 16.15 6.21 48.87
CA LYS A 51 16.98 5.12 48.31
C LYS A 51 17.55 4.18 49.39
N MET A 52 17.83 4.67 50.60
CA MET A 52 18.21 3.80 51.73
C MET A 52 17.03 2.99 52.28
N ARG A 53 15.80 3.53 52.26
CA ARG A 53 14.59 2.75 52.59
C ARG A 53 14.31 1.64 51.58
N PHE A 54 14.55 1.90 50.29
CA PHE A 54 14.39 0.90 49.24
C PHE A 54 15.43 -0.23 49.32
N LEU A 55 16.67 0.06 49.74
CA LEU A 55 17.73 -0.95 49.91
C LEU A 55 17.51 -1.83 51.16
N VAL A 56 16.97 -1.25 52.24
CA VAL A 56 16.59 -1.98 53.47
C VAL A 56 15.33 -2.84 53.21
N LEU A 57 14.39 -2.38 52.39
CA LEU A 57 13.23 -3.17 51.97
C LEU A 57 13.60 -4.31 51.01
N LEU A 58 14.58 -4.12 50.11
CA LEU A 58 15.08 -5.19 49.23
C LEU A 58 15.85 -6.27 50.02
N THR A 59 16.59 -5.88 51.06
CA THR A 59 17.30 -6.82 51.94
C THR A 59 16.35 -7.55 52.89
N LEU A 60 15.27 -6.91 53.36
CA LEU A 60 14.18 -7.58 54.07
C LEU A 60 13.36 -8.51 53.17
N PHE A 61 13.11 -8.17 51.91
CA PHE A 61 12.42 -9.06 50.96
C PHE A 61 13.26 -10.27 50.54
N THR A 62 14.59 -10.14 50.50
CA THR A 62 15.50 -11.28 50.23
C THR A 62 15.75 -12.17 51.45
N ILE A 63 15.57 -11.64 52.67
CA ILE A 63 15.64 -12.41 53.93
C ILE A 63 14.29 -13.07 54.27
N ILE A 64 13.16 -12.42 54.01
CA ILE A 64 11.81 -13.00 54.21
C ILE A 64 11.43 -13.94 53.07
N GLY A 65 11.88 -13.67 51.83
CA GLY A 65 11.72 -14.56 50.68
C GLY A 65 12.53 -15.86 50.76
N LYS A 66 13.40 -16.02 51.77
CA LYS A 66 14.14 -17.26 52.05
C LYS A 66 13.58 -18.09 53.21
N ALA A 67 12.47 -17.67 53.83
CA ALA A 67 11.91 -18.36 55.00
C ALA A 67 10.41 -18.71 54.91
N ILE A 68 9.76 -18.53 53.76
CA ILE A 68 8.40 -19.02 53.51
C ILE A 68 8.41 -19.81 52.19
N ALA A 69 9.04 -20.98 52.23
CA ALA A 69 8.67 -22.09 51.36
C ALA A 69 7.73 -22.96 52.19
N ILE A 70 6.44 -22.62 52.17
CA ILE A 70 5.39 -23.51 52.66
C ILE A 70 5.08 -24.46 51.51
N ASP A 71 5.34 -25.74 51.77
CA ASP A 71 4.86 -26.88 51.02
C ASP A 71 3.37 -26.71 50.70
N GLU A 72 3.06 -26.51 49.43
CA GLU A 72 1.82 -27.00 48.85
C GLU A 72 2.17 -28.11 47.85
N PRO A 73 1.38 -29.18 47.85
CA PRO A 73 1.85 -30.50 47.49
C PRO A 73 2.22 -30.54 46.01
N SER A 74 3.43 -31.02 45.74
CA SER A 74 3.75 -31.64 44.46
C SER A 74 2.80 -32.81 44.27
N GLN A 75 1.65 -32.56 43.63
CA GLN A 75 1.02 -33.62 42.86
C GLN A 75 2.00 -33.92 41.73
N ASN A 76 2.73 -35.00 41.96
CA ASN A 76 3.48 -35.75 40.98
C ASN A 76 2.45 -36.25 39.94
N ILE A 77 2.03 -35.36 39.03
CA ILE A 77 1.31 -35.76 37.84
C ILE A 77 2.39 -36.30 36.92
N ASP A 78 2.43 -37.63 36.91
CA ASP A 78 3.14 -38.48 35.98
C ASP A 78 3.20 -37.81 34.59
N SER A 79 4.40 -37.45 34.13
CA SER A 79 4.64 -36.61 32.95
C SER A 79 4.43 -37.36 31.62
N ASN A 80 3.44 -38.26 31.59
CA ASN A 80 3.13 -39.18 30.50
C ASN A 80 1.63 -39.17 30.09
N SER A 81 0.81 -38.18 30.45
CA SER A 81 -0.66 -38.31 30.29
C SER A 81 -1.46 -37.13 29.70
N TYR A 82 -0.87 -36.03 29.24
CA TYR A 82 -1.67 -34.99 28.57
C TYR A 82 -1.99 -35.39 27.13
N CYS A 83 -3.28 -35.61 26.85
CA CYS A 83 -3.85 -35.84 25.53
C CYS A 83 -4.67 -34.62 25.09
N TYR A 84 -4.27 -33.95 24.00
CA TYR A 84 -5.04 -32.83 23.45
C TYR A 84 -6.44 -33.25 23.00
N SER A 85 -6.56 -34.47 22.49
CA SER A 85 -7.81 -35.11 22.07
C SER A 85 -8.84 -35.29 23.19
N ASP A 86 -8.38 -35.50 24.43
CA ASP A 86 -9.24 -35.71 25.60
C ASP A 86 -9.53 -34.40 26.35
N ASP A 87 -8.67 -33.39 26.20
CA ASP A 87 -8.89 -32.06 26.78
C ASP A 87 -10.01 -31.35 26.02
N THR A 88 -11.22 -31.34 26.57
CA THR A 88 -12.35 -30.60 25.99
C THR A 88 -12.21 -29.08 26.09
N ALA A 89 -11.45 -28.58 27.08
CA ALA A 89 -11.25 -27.16 27.31
C ALA A 89 -10.34 -26.57 26.24
N ARG A 90 -9.29 -27.29 25.82
CA ARG A 90 -8.30 -26.90 24.78
C ARG A 90 -7.80 -25.47 25.00
N PRO A 91 -7.10 -25.20 26.10
CA PRO A 91 -6.70 -23.85 26.49
C PRO A 91 -5.86 -23.13 25.42
N GLN A 92 -5.18 -23.87 24.53
CA GLN A 92 -4.45 -23.37 23.36
C GLN A 92 -5.32 -22.48 22.47
N LYS A 93 -6.63 -22.76 22.35
CA LYS A 93 -7.53 -22.01 21.47
C LYS A 93 -7.69 -20.53 21.82
N LEU A 94 -7.24 -20.13 23.02
CA LEU A 94 -7.23 -18.75 23.47
C LEU A 94 -5.92 -18.01 23.13
N HIS A 95 -4.96 -18.69 22.51
CA HIS A 95 -3.60 -18.22 22.28
C HIS A 95 -3.18 -18.26 20.81
N PHE A 96 -4.09 -17.93 19.88
CA PHE A 96 -3.80 -17.94 18.43
C PHE A 96 -3.62 -16.56 17.81
N ALA A 97 -3.29 -15.57 18.64
CA ALA A 97 -3.17 -14.17 18.23
C ALA A 97 -4.37 -13.76 17.35
N THR A 98 -4.12 -13.02 16.26
CA THR A 98 -5.19 -12.51 15.38
C THR A 98 -5.95 -13.59 14.59
N LYS A 99 -5.55 -14.86 14.65
CA LYS A 99 -6.27 -15.98 14.01
C LYS A 99 -7.16 -16.75 15.00
N THR A 100 -7.33 -16.22 16.22
CA THR A 100 -8.26 -16.76 17.21
C THR A 100 -9.72 -16.62 16.73
N ALA A 101 -10.53 -17.65 16.96
CA ALA A 101 -11.95 -17.64 16.59
C ALA A 101 -12.73 -16.64 17.44
N TYR A 102 -13.70 -15.94 16.83
CA TYR A 102 -14.48 -14.91 17.51
C TYR A 102 -15.23 -15.45 18.74
N GLN A 103 -15.87 -16.62 18.58
CA GLN A 103 -16.72 -17.22 19.61
C GLN A 103 -15.97 -17.55 20.90
N PHE A 104 -14.64 -17.74 20.85
CA PHE A 104 -13.84 -17.98 22.05
C PHE A 104 -13.61 -16.72 22.88
N MET A 105 -13.69 -15.55 22.25
CA MET A 105 -13.30 -14.27 22.83
C MET A 105 -14.46 -13.30 23.04
N LYS A 106 -15.60 -13.52 22.39
CA LYS A 106 -16.77 -12.67 22.53
C LYS A 106 -17.31 -12.62 23.96
N GLY A 107 -17.90 -11.48 24.34
CA GLY A 107 -18.59 -11.33 25.61
C GLY A 107 -19.88 -12.16 25.67
N LYS A 108 -20.18 -12.71 26.85
CA LYS A 108 -21.40 -13.51 27.09
C LYS A 108 -22.50 -12.77 27.87
N GLU A 109 -22.19 -11.62 28.47
CA GLU A 109 -23.10 -10.91 29.39
C GLU A 109 -23.32 -9.43 29.03
N TYR A 110 -23.15 -9.06 27.77
CA TYR A 110 -23.23 -7.65 27.34
C TYR A 110 -24.66 -7.07 27.39
N GLU A 111 -25.68 -7.92 27.37
CA GLU A 111 -27.08 -7.51 27.54
C GLU A 111 -27.31 -6.81 28.90
N LYS A 112 -26.57 -7.19 29.94
CA LYS A 112 -26.62 -6.55 31.27
C LYS A 112 -25.99 -5.14 31.27
N LEU A 113 -25.19 -4.84 30.25
CA LEU A 113 -24.35 -3.66 30.13
C LEU A 113 -24.85 -2.70 29.03
N SER A 114 -26.08 -2.85 28.54
CA SER A 114 -26.69 -1.92 27.58
C SER A 114 -27.61 -0.90 28.23
N THR A 115 -28.18 -1.22 29.39
CA THR A 115 -29.03 -0.29 30.11
C THR A 115 -28.14 0.72 30.86
N VAL A 116 -28.32 2.01 30.57
CA VAL A 116 -27.71 3.09 31.33
C VAL A 116 -28.86 3.82 32.05
N SER A 117 -28.85 3.76 33.38
CA SER A 117 -29.93 4.36 34.17
C SER A 117 -30.09 5.85 33.86
N GLY A 118 -31.33 6.26 33.55
CA GLY A 118 -31.65 7.65 33.18
C GLY A 118 -31.19 8.08 31.79
N CYS A 119 -30.78 7.15 30.92
CA CYS A 119 -30.35 7.47 29.56
C CYS A 119 -31.02 6.62 28.48
N THR A 120 -31.18 7.20 27.29
CA THR A 120 -31.69 6.53 26.09
C THR A 120 -30.61 6.48 25.01
N PRO A 121 -30.37 5.32 24.38
CA PRO A 121 -29.44 5.20 23.26
C PRO A 121 -30.01 5.92 22.02
N VAL A 122 -29.16 6.61 21.27
CA VAL A 122 -29.56 7.47 20.13
C VAL A 122 -28.73 7.28 18.87
N LYS A 123 -27.52 6.72 18.96
CA LYS A 123 -26.65 6.41 17.80
C LYS A 123 -25.88 5.12 18.05
N PHE A 124 -25.63 4.38 16.99
CA PHE A 124 -24.80 3.19 16.99
C PHE A 124 -23.73 3.28 15.90
N TRP A 125 -22.46 3.17 16.28
CA TRP A 125 -21.34 3.14 15.35
C TRP A 125 -20.57 1.82 15.54
N LEU A 126 -20.30 1.11 14.46
CA LEU A 126 -19.60 -0.17 14.47
C LEU A 126 -18.41 -0.15 13.52
N PHE A 127 -17.28 -0.62 14.01
CA PHE A 127 -16.12 -0.95 13.19
C PHE A 127 -15.72 -2.39 13.43
N SER A 128 -15.89 -3.23 12.41
CA SER A 128 -15.62 -4.66 12.47
C SER A 128 -14.48 -5.04 11.53
N ARG A 129 -13.62 -5.94 11.97
CA ARG A 129 -12.79 -6.74 11.07
C ARG A 129 -13.67 -7.77 10.37
N HIS A 130 -13.23 -8.21 9.18
CA HIS A 130 -13.80 -9.40 8.56
C HIS A 130 -13.83 -10.63 9.49
N GLY A 131 -14.79 -11.53 9.25
CA GLY A 131 -14.91 -12.81 9.95
C GLY A 131 -13.83 -13.84 9.58
N THR A 132 -14.00 -15.04 10.10
CA THR A 132 -13.13 -16.20 9.87
C THR A 132 -13.01 -16.51 8.38
N ARG A 133 -11.78 -16.79 7.91
CA ARG A 133 -11.45 -16.96 6.49
C ARG A 133 -10.49 -18.12 6.24
N LEU A 134 -10.32 -18.45 4.96
CA LEU A 134 -9.25 -19.32 4.46
C LEU A 134 -7.86 -18.66 4.64
N PRO A 135 -6.76 -19.43 4.52
CA PRO A 135 -5.40 -18.91 4.65
C PRO A 135 -4.99 -18.03 3.47
N GLU A 136 -3.85 -17.37 3.63
CA GLU A 136 -3.14 -16.64 2.59
C GLU A 136 -2.50 -17.60 1.56
N LEU A 137 -2.18 -17.10 0.35
CA LEU A 137 -1.67 -17.91 -0.77
C LEU A 137 -0.48 -18.80 -0.39
N ASP A 138 0.52 -18.18 0.25
CA ASP A 138 1.76 -18.82 0.68
C ASP A 138 1.51 -19.98 1.65
N VAL A 139 0.53 -19.83 2.54
CA VAL A 139 0.12 -20.91 3.45
C VAL A 139 -0.58 -22.02 2.66
N ILE A 140 -1.52 -21.70 1.77
CA ILE A 140 -2.28 -22.70 0.98
C ILE A 140 -1.34 -23.54 0.13
N GLU A 141 -0.37 -22.92 -0.54
CA GLU A 141 0.63 -23.60 -1.37
C GLU A 141 1.51 -24.57 -0.57
N SER A 142 1.72 -24.29 0.72
CA SER A 142 2.52 -25.12 1.63
C SER A 142 1.71 -26.24 2.30
N LEU A 143 0.37 -26.15 2.36
CA LEU A 143 -0.47 -27.16 3.05
C LEU A 143 -0.28 -28.61 2.59
N PRO A 144 0.01 -28.94 1.31
CA PRO A 144 0.31 -30.31 0.90
C PRO A 144 1.50 -30.94 1.64
N GLU A 145 2.45 -30.15 2.14
CA GLU A 145 3.57 -30.65 2.95
C GLU A 145 3.10 -31.30 4.26
N LEU A 146 1.95 -30.89 4.79
CA LEU A 146 1.39 -31.48 6.01
C LEU A 146 0.93 -32.92 5.79
N GLU A 147 0.57 -33.33 4.56
CA GLU A 147 0.27 -34.74 4.28
C GLU A 147 1.52 -35.61 4.38
N ILE A 148 2.66 -35.08 3.94
CA ILE A 148 3.98 -35.75 4.06
C ILE A 148 4.38 -35.84 5.53
N ILE A 149 4.31 -34.72 6.27
CA ILE A 149 4.63 -34.68 7.71
C ILE A 149 3.71 -35.64 8.48
N ARG A 150 2.40 -35.68 8.15
CA ARG A 150 1.46 -36.62 8.77
C ARG A 150 1.94 -38.06 8.60
N ASP A 151 2.28 -38.46 7.38
CA ASP A 151 2.69 -39.84 7.08
C ASP A 151 4.01 -40.20 7.76
N GLU A 152 4.95 -39.25 7.84
CA GLU A 152 6.19 -39.39 8.60
C GLU A 152 5.92 -39.59 10.10
N VAL A 153 5.07 -38.76 10.71
CA VAL A 153 4.66 -38.92 12.13
C VAL A 153 4.04 -40.30 12.36
N ILE A 154 3.14 -40.74 11.49
CA ILE A 154 2.52 -42.08 11.61
C ILE A 154 3.59 -43.18 11.54
N ASN A 155 4.57 -43.05 10.65
CA ASN A 155 5.64 -44.04 10.50
C ASN A 155 6.61 -44.06 11.69
N ASN A 156 6.94 -42.88 12.25
CA ASN A 156 7.77 -42.76 13.45
C ASN A 156 7.19 -43.59 14.60
N TYR A 157 5.86 -43.57 14.78
CA TYR A 157 5.16 -44.32 15.82
C TYR A 157 4.85 -45.80 15.48
N ARG A 158 5.03 -46.24 14.22
CA ARG A 158 4.82 -47.64 13.80
C ARG A 158 6.06 -48.53 13.98
N SER A 159 7.25 -47.96 13.89
CA SER A 159 8.49 -48.74 14.03
C SER A 159 8.67 -49.17 15.49
N GLN A 160 8.73 -50.48 15.76
CA GLN A 160 8.79 -51.05 17.13
C GLN A 160 10.09 -50.74 17.92
N ASN A 161 10.88 -49.75 17.51
CA ASN A 161 11.94 -49.17 18.35
C ASN A 161 11.34 -48.08 19.24
N ILE A 162 10.59 -48.51 20.25
CA ILE A 162 9.96 -47.70 21.33
C ILE A 162 11.01 -46.95 22.20
N SER A 163 12.26 -46.82 21.75
CA SER A 163 13.34 -46.14 22.47
C SER A 163 13.73 -44.78 21.90
N ILE A 164 12.94 -44.15 21.01
CA ILE A 164 13.19 -42.76 20.60
C ILE A 164 11.91 -41.88 20.68
N ASN A 165 11.62 -41.42 21.89
CA ASN A 165 11.15 -40.06 22.27
C ASN A 165 9.87 -39.42 21.70
N GLY A 166 9.00 -40.10 20.93
CA GLY A 166 7.64 -39.60 20.68
C GLY A 166 6.79 -39.53 21.96
N SER A 167 6.02 -38.45 22.17
CA SER A 167 5.17 -38.25 23.37
C SER A 167 3.69 -37.95 23.10
N LEU A 168 3.23 -38.07 21.85
CA LEU A 168 1.79 -38.06 21.54
C LEU A 168 1.12 -39.30 22.12
N CYS A 169 0.00 -39.11 22.80
CA CYS A 169 -0.83 -40.22 23.22
C CYS A 169 -1.65 -40.80 22.05
N GLU A 170 -2.26 -41.96 22.24
CA GLU A 170 -2.96 -42.67 21.17
C GLU A 170 -4.15 -41.88 20.60
N GLY A 171 -4.87 -41.11 21.43
CA GLY A 171 -5.96 -40.24 20.96
C GLY A 171 -5.47 -39.13 20.03
N ASP A 172 -4.34 -38.50 20.37
CA ASP A 172 -3.71 -37.44 19.58
C ASP A 172 -3.16 -37.99 18.26
N LEU A 173 -2.50 -39.15 18.33
CA LEU A 173 -2.00 -39.85 17.16
C LEU A 173 -3.16 -40.30 16.24
N GLN A 174 -4.32 -40.62 16.80
CA GLN A 174 -5.50 -40.95 16.01
C GLN A 174 -6.08 -39.72 15.30
N LEU A 175 -6.02 -38.53 15.89
CA LEU A 175 -6.35 -37.29 15.18
C LEU A 175 -5.42 -37.08 13.96
N ILE A 176 -4.11 -37.28 14.14
CA ILE A 176 -3.12 -37.20 13.04
C ILE A 176 -3.41 -38.25 11.95
N ARG A 177 -3.65 -39.51 12.31
CA ARG A 177 -3.97 -40.59 11.35
C ARG A 177 -5.22 -40.30 10.53
N ASN A 178 -6.21 -39.67 11.14
CA ASN A 178 -7.48 -39.35 10.49
C ASN A 178 -7.44 -38.02 9.73
N TRP A 179 -6.36 -37.23 9.86
CA TRP A 179 -6.26 -35.93 9.23
C TRP A 179 -6.08 -36.05 7.72
N VAL A 180 -6.89 -35.29 6.98
CA VAL A 180 -6.83 -35.18 5.52
C VAL A 180 -7.00 -33.71 5.16
N LEU A 181 -6.17 -33.22 4.24
CA LEU A 181 -6.29 -31.87 3.73
C LEU A 181 -7.63 -31.71 2.99
N ASP A 182 -8.42 -30.72 3.40
CA ASP A 182 -9.68 -30.40 2.72
C ASP A 182 -9.39 -29.86 1.32
N LYS A 183 -9.83 -30.61 0.30
CA LYS A 183 -9.63 -30.29 -1.12
C LYS A 183 -10.37 -29.02 -1.57
N ASN A 184 -11.28 -28.49 -0.75
CA ASN A 184 -11.94 -27.21 -1.00
C ASN A 184 -11.05 -26.01 -0.67
N ILE A 185 -9.92 -26.23 0.01
CA ILE A 185 -8.92 -25.19 0.26
C ILE A 185 -8.07 -25.06 -1.01
N THR A 186 -8.41 -24.08 -1.86
CA THR A 186 -7.75 -23.83 -3.13
C THR A 186 -7.18 -22.41 -3.20
N THR A 187 -6.17 -22.22 -4.05
CA THR A 187 -5.55 -20.90 -4.28
C THR A 187 -6.55 -19.89 -4.88
N ASP A 188 -7.50 -20.33 -5.70
CA ASP A 188 -8.57 -19.49 -6.27
C ASP A 188 -9.50 -18.85 -5.21
N HIS A 189 -9.53 -19.42 -4.00
CA HIS A 189 -10.36 -18.95 -2.88
C HIS A 189 -9.51 -18.46 -1.70
N GLU A 190 -8.25 -18.10 -1.92
CA GLU A 190 -7.38 -17.61 -0.85
C GLU A 190 -8.04 -16.47 -0.08
N GLN A 191 -7.89 -16.51 1.25
CA GLN A 191 -8.43 -15.53 2.17
C GLN A 191 -9.95 -15.31 2.11
N TYR A 192 -10.72 -16.16 1.41
CA TYR A 192 -12.17 -16.02 1.34
C TYR A 192 -12.81 -16.28 2.71
N LEU A 193 -13.87 -15.54 3.02
CA LEU A 193 -14.68 -15.77 4.22
C LEU A 193 -15.26 -17.19 4.18
N VAL A 194 -15.07 -17.96 5.27
CA VAL A 194 -15.67 -19.29 5.42
C VAL A 194 -17.03 -19.21 6.09
N SER A 195 -17.79 -20.32 6.08
CA SER A 195 -19.11 -20.43 6.71
C SER A 195 -19.11 -19.99 8.18
N GLN A 196 -18.11 -20.38 8.97
CA GLN A 196 -18.00 -19.95 10.36
C GLN A 196 -17.85 -18.42 10.48
N GLY A 197 -17.11 -17.79 9.57
CA GLY A 197 -16.95 -16.33 9.54
C GLY A 197 -18.24 -15.60 9.14
N TRP A 198 -19.06 -16.21 8.28
CA TRP A 198 -20.40 -15.72 7.98
C TRP A 198 -21.29 -15.77 9.23
N GLU A 199 -21.33 -16.93 9.88
CA GLU A 199 -22.15 -17.13 11.08
C GLU A 199 -21.73 -16.20 12.23
N ASP A 200 -20.42 -16.01 12.43
CA ASP A 200 -19.90 -15.10 13.46
C ASP A 200 -20.46 -13.69 13.32
N LEU A 201 -20.52 -13.15 12.10
CA LEU A 201 -20.99 -11.78 11.86
C LEU A 201 -22.51 -11.66 11.75
N LYS A 202 -23.18 -12.71 11.28
CA LYS A 202 -24.64 -12.81 11.36
C LYS A 202 -25.09 -12.80 12.81
N LEU A 203 -24.48 -13.62 13.66
CA LEU A 203 -24.76 -13.65 15.09
C LEU A 203 -24.43 -12.32 15.75
N LEU A 204 -23.27 -11.71 15.42
CA LEU A 204 -22.91 -10.39 15.93
C LEU A 204 -24.00 -9.34 15.69
N ALA A 205 -24.58 -9.31 14.48
CA ALA A 205 -25.69 -8.42 14.15
C ALA A 205 -26.93 -8.70 15.00
N THR A 206 -27.35 -9.96 15.08
CA THR A 206 -28.53 -10.35 15.88
C THR A 206 -28.33 -10.06 17.36
N ASP A 207 -27.11 -10.24 17.85
CA ASP A 207 -26.73 -10.02 19.23
C ASP A 207 -26.81 -8.54 19.61
N TYR A 208 -26.29 -7.63 18.78
CA TYR A 208 -26.46 -6.20 19.00
C TYR A 208 -27.91 -5.74 18.77
N GLN A 209 -28.64 -6.34 17.82
CA GLN A 209 -30.04 -6.03 17.58
C GLN A 209 -30.95 -6.37 18.76
N LYS A 210 -30.71 -7.50 19.45
CA LYS A 210 -31.42 -7.84 20.69
C LYS A 210 -31.21 -6.79 21.79
N VAL A 211 -30.02 -6.18 21.78
CA VAL A 211 -29.59 -5.26 22.83
C VAL A 211 -29.96 -3.80 22.55
N TYR A 212 -30.02 -3.40 21.28
CA TYR A 212 -30.40 -2.07 20.84
C TYR A 212 -31.48 -2.12 19.74
N PRO A 213 -32.64 -2.74 20.00
CA PRO A 213 -33.68 -2.94 18.99
C PRO A 213 -34.25 -1.63 18.44
N GLU A 214 -34.22 -0.55 19.23
CA GLU A 214 -34.63 0.79 18.82
C GLU A 214 -33.66 1.47 17.84
N LEU A 215 -32.39 1.05 17.82
CA LEU A 215 -31.40 1.56 16.88
C LEU A 215 -31.19 0.61 15.69
N LEU A 216 -31.02 -0.68 15.95
CA LEU A 216 -30.72 -1.70 14.95
C LEU A 216 -32.01 -2.37 14.45
N LEU A 217 -32.80 -1.60 13.70
CA LEU A 217 -34.09 -2.01 13.15
C LEU A 217 -34.00 -3.30 12.30
N THR A 218 -35.09 -4.06 12.25
CA THR A 218 -35.23 -5.27 11.41
C THR A 218 -35.56 -4.97 9.95
N THR A 219 -35.82 -3.70 9.62
CA THR A 219 -36.11 -3.23 8.25
C THR A 219 -35.09 -2.20 7.82
N TYR A 220 -34.58 -2.34 6.61
CA TYR A 220 -33.60 -1.40 6.06
C TYR A 220 -34.24 -0.07 5.66
N ASP A 221 -33.64 1.03 6.14
CA ASP A 221 -33.86 2.41 5.68
C ASP A 221 -32.50 3.02 5.35
N LYS A 222 -32.33 3.47 4.09
CA LYS A 222 -31.09 4.06 3.57
C LYS A 222 -30.64 5.33 4.30
N ASP A 223 -31.58 6.05 4.91
CA ASP A 223 -31.23 7.24 5.66
C ASP A 223 -30.93 6.86 7.12
N HIS A 224 -31.47 5.76 7.64
CA HIS A 224 -31.22 5.30 9.01
C HIS A 224 -29.86 4.59 9.13
N PHE A 225 -29.49 3.79 8.12
CA PHE A 225 -28.28 2.98 8.11
C PHE A 225 -27.26 3.46 7.07
N LEU A 226 -25.98 3.48 7.47
CA LEU A 226 -24.85 3.65 6.58
C LEU A 226 -23.91 2.44 6.71
N PHE A 227 -23.69 1.74 5.61
CA PHE A 227 -22.79 0.60 5.56
C PHE A 227 -21.64 0.86 4.59
N ARG A 228 -20.44 0.41 4.96
CA ARG A 228 -19.26 0.43 4.08
C ARG A 228 -18.34 -0.72 4.41
N HIS A 229 -17.62 -1.22 3.41
CA HIS A 229 -16.57 -2.21 3.60
C HIS A 229 -15.34 -1.85 2.75
N SER A 230 -14.16 -2.35 3.11
CA SER A 230 -12.98 -2.27 2.22
C SER A 230 -13.18 -3.13 0.97
N ASN A 231 -12.36 -2.94 -0.06
CA ASN A 231 -12.54 -3.62 -1.35
C ASN A 231 -11.94 -5.05 -1.38
N THR A 232 -12.35 -5.93 -0.46
CA THR A 232 -11.93 -7.35 -0.46
C THR A 232 -13.12 -8.29 -0.35
N GLN A 233 -12.97 -9.53 -0.86
CA GLN A 233 -14.03 -10.55 -0.78
C GLN A 233 -14.49 -10.75 0.67
N ARG A 234 -13.56 -10.92 1.60
CA ARG A 234 -13.85 -11.23 3.00
C ARG A 234 -14.56 -10.10 3.73
N THR A 235 -14.25 -8.84 3.45
CA THR A 235 -14.91 -7.69 4.09
C THR A 235 -16.29 -7.43 3.49
N LYS A 236 -16.47 -7.61 2.18
CA LYS A 236 -17.78 -7.59 1.53
C LYS A 236 -18.69 -8.72 2.04
N ALA A 237 -18.18 -9.95 2.10
CA ALA A 237 -18.93 -11.10 2.62
C ALA A 237 -19.30 -10.90 4.10
N SER A 238 -18.40 -10.30 4.87
CA SER A 238 -18.62 -9.95 6.27
C SER A 238 -19.76 -8.94 6.46
N TYR A 239 -19.76 -7.89 5.64
CA TYR A 239 -20.87 -6.94 5.55
C TYR A 239 -22.19 -7.61 5.17
N ASN A 240 -22.18 -8.50 4.17
CA ASN A 240 -23.37 -9.24 3.77
C ASN A 240 -23.92 -10.11 4.90
N ALA A 241 -23.05 -10.83 5.62
CA ALA A 241 -23.44 -11.66 6.75
C ALA A 241 -24.05 -10.84 7.89
N PHE A 242 -23.43 -9.70 8.22
CA PHE A 242 -23.96 -8.79 9.25
C PHE A 242 -25.33 -8.22 8.86
N THR A 243 -25.50 -7.78 7.60
CA THR A 243 -26.78 -7.27 7.12
C THR A 243 -27.86 -8.35 6.98
N GLU A 244 -27.48 -9.59 6.65
CA GLU A 244 -28.38 -10.75 6.74
C GLU A 244 -28.84 -10.98 8.19
N GLY A 245 -27.94 -10.83 9.17
CA GLY A 245 -28.31 -10.92 10.59
C GLY A 245 -29.30 -9.85 11.04
N LEU A 246 -29.22 -8.63 10.50
CA LEU A 246 -30.16 -7.55 10.84
C LEU A 246 -31.52 -7.66 10.14
N PHE A 247 -31.51 -8.03 8.85
CA PHE A 247 -32.66 -7.84 7.95
C PHE A 247 -33.18 -9.14 7.32
N GLY A 248 -32.48 -10.26 7.48
CA GLY A 248 -32.79 -11.55 6.85
C GLY A 248 -32.21 -11.72 5.44
N ASN A 249 -32.55 -12.85 4.80
CA ASN A 249 -31.88 -13.34 3.58
C ASN A 249 -32.19 -12.57 2.28
N GLN A 250 -33.17 -11.66 2.28
CA GLN A 250 -33.70 -11.04 1.04
C GLN A 250 -33.18 -9.63 0.75
N THR A 251 -32.26 -9.09 1.56
CA THR A 251 -32.01 -7.64 1.61
C THR A 251 -30.62 -7.18 1.16
N SER A 252 -29.59 -8.03 1.12
CA SER A 252 -28.22 -7.58 0.80
C SER A 252 -28.07 -6.97 -0.61
N SER A 253 -28.94 -7.31 -1.56
CA SER A 253 -28.96 -6.71 -2.91
C SER A 253 -29.60 -5.32 -2.98
N ASN A 254 -30.39 -4.94 -1.97
CA ASN A 254 -31.18 -3.70 -1.95
C ASN A 254 -30.60 -2.62 -1.00
N ILE A 255 -29.52 -2.94 -0.30
CA ILE A 255 -28.85 -1.99 0.60
C ILE A 255 -27.94 -1.07 -0.21
N THR A 256 -28.04 0.23 0.05
CA THR A 256 -27.18 1.25 -0.53
C THR A 256 -25.89 1.33 0.27
N LEU A 257 -24.76 1.11 -0.40
CA LEU A 257 -23.44 1.21 0.20
C LEU A 257 -22.87 2.63 0.04
N ASP A 258 -22.08 3.06 1.02
CA ASP A 258 -21.21 4.22 0.84
C ASP A 258 -20.18 3.91 -0.26
N PRO A 259 -19.93 4.82 -1.22
CA PRO A 259 -18.99 4.56 -2.30
C PRO A 259 -17.59 4.21 -1.79
N ILE A 260 -17.02 3.15 -2.35
CA ILE A 260 -15.65 2.73 -2.05
C ILE A 260 -14.71 3.42 -3.05
N PRO A 261 -13.83 4.33 -2.59
CA PRO A 261 -12.89 5.04 -3.46
C PRO A 261 -11.71 4.13 -3.85
N GLU A 262 -11.01 4.48 -4.94
CA GLU A 262 -9.79 3.78 -5.38
C GLU A 262 -8.66 3.82 -4.34
N LYS A 263 -8.49 4.95 -3.67
CA LYS A 263 -7.61 5.11 -2.49
C LYS A 263 -8.46 5.29 -1.24
N ASP A 264 -8.71 4.22 -0.51
CA ASP A 264 -9.53 4.26 0.70
C ASP A 264 -8.74 4.74 1.93
N ILE A 265 -8.72 6.05 2.13
CA ILE A 265 -8.11 6.69 3.30
C ILE A 265 -8.93 6.51 4.59
N LEU A 266 -10.13 5.94 4.53
CA LEU A 266 -10.99 5.72 5.70
C LEU A 266 -10.81 4.31 6.24
N LEU A 267 -11.00 3.31 5.38
CA LEU A 267 -10.98 1.89 5.75
C LEU A 267 -9.68 1.17 5.40
N ASP A 268 -8.81 1.72 4.53
CA ASP A 268 -7.49 1.18 4.21
C ASP A 268 -6.36 2.26 4.22
N PRO A 269 -6.32 3.20 5.20
CA PRO A 269 -5.33 4.28 5.20
C PRO A 269 -3.89 3.79 5.28
N HIS A 270 -3.68 2.61 5.86
CA HIS A 270 -2.38 1.99 6.05
C HIS A 270 -1.78 1.47 4.74
N ASP A 271 -2.60 0.90 3.86
CA ASP A 271 -2.18 0.47 2.52
C ASP A 271 -1.95 1.67 1.58
N ASN A 272 -2.57 2.80 1.91
CA ASN A 272 -2.45 4.06 1.17
C ASN A 272 -1.41 5.03 1.78
N CYS A 273 -0.58 4.59 2.74
CA CYS A 273 0.41 5.41 3.42
C CYS A 273 1.83 4.87 3.23
N GLU A 274 2.58 5.44 2.28
CA GLU A 274 3.96 5.03 1.98
C GLU A 274 4.89 5.11 3.20
N LEU A 275 4.69 6.12 4.06
CA LEU A 275 5.48 6.28 5.29
C LEU A 275 5.21 5.15 6.29
N PHE A 276 3.96 4.66 6.36
CA PHE A 276 3.62 3.50 7.17
C PHE A 276 4.28 2.24 6.62
N THR A 277 4.26 2.04 5.30
CA THR A 277 4.97 0.93 4.63
C THR A 277 6.46 0.95 4.95
N LYS A 278 7.11 2.11 4.85
CA LYS A 278 8.53 2.27 5.17
C LYS A 278 8.84 1.98 6.64
N GLN A 279 8.05 2.51 7.58
CA GLN A 279 8.24 2.25 9.01
C GLN A 279 8.16 0.74 9.31
N ASN A 280 7.25 0.02 8.62
CA ASN A 280 7.07 -1.41 8.81
C ASN A 280 8.21 -2.24 8.21
N SER A 281 8.78 -1.82 7.07
CA SER A 281 9.96 -2.48 6.52
C SER A 281 11.17 -2.35 7.44
N GLU A 282 11.37 -1.17 8.06
CA GLU A 282 12.47 -0.94 9.01
C GLU A 282 12.36 -1.82 10.26
N ALA A 283 11.13 -2.06 10.74
CA ALA A 283 10.89 -2.89 11.91
C ALA A 283 11.17 -4.40 11.69
N LYS A 284 11.22 -4.84 10.43
CA LYS A 284 11.45 -6.24 10.02
C LYS A 284 12.89 -6.51 9.55
N GLN A 285 13.78 -5.54 9.62
CA GLN A 285 15.18 -5.72 9.22
C GLN A 285 15.91 -6.75 10.10
N PRO A 286 16.95 -7.43 9.58
CA PRO A 286 17.79 -8.32 10.36
C PRO A 286 18.35 -7.65 11.61
N GLY A 287 18.43 -8.39 12.72
CA GLY A 287 18.92 -7.89 14.00
C GLY A 287 17.96 -6.97 14.77
N LYS A 288 16.73 -6.76 14.28
CA LYS A 288 15.63 -6.13 15.05
C LYS A 288 14.93 -7.17 15.93
N ASP A 289 14.10 -6.71 16.87
CA ASP A 289 13.49 -7.57 17.89
C ASP A 289 12.66 -8.73 17.32
N ILE A 290 11.95 -8.55 16.20
CA ILE A 290 11.19 -9.64 15.55
C ILE A 290 12.16 -10.74 15.09
N ASP A 291 13.20 -10.36 14.34
CA ASP A 291 14.22 -11.29 13.82
C ASP A 291 14.97 -11.99 14.96
N LYS A 292 15.38 -11.23 15.97
CA LYS A 292 16.01 -11.77 17.18
C LYS A 292 15.15 -12.80 17.90
N PHE A 293 13.85 -12.52 18.07
CA PHE A 293 12.94 -13.47 18.71
C PHE A 293 12.77 -14.73 17.86
N ALA A 294 12.65 -14.59 16.53
CA ALA A 294 12.55 -15.71 15.60
C ALA A 294 13.78 -16.64 15.67
N SER A 295 14.96 -16.09 15.92
CA SER A 295 16.21 -16.85 16.12
C SER A 295 16.53 -17.19 17.58
N SER A 296 15.63 -16.91 18.52
CA SER A 296 15.90 -17.04 19.96
C SER A 296 15.96 -18.48 20.43
N GLU A 297 16.56 -18.70 21.60
CA GLU A 297 16.57 -20.01 22.25
C GLU A 297 15.15 -20.53 22.51
N LEU A 298 14.19 -19.64 22.83
CA LEU A 298 12.79 -20.01 23.04
C LEU A 298 12.18 -20.66 21.79
N ILE A 299 12.35 -20.05 20.61
CA ILE A 299 11.82 -20.61 19.36
C ILE A 299 12.55 -21.91 19.00
N ASN A 300 13.87 -21.98 19.20
CA ASN A 300 14.63 -23.21 18.97
C ASN A 300 14.19 -24.35 19.90
N GLN A 301 13.85 -24.04 21.16
CA GLN A 301 13.28 -25.00 22.11
C GLN A 301 11.88 -25.46 21.68
N VAL A 302 11.01 -24.55 21.22
CA VAL A 302 9.71 -24.92 20.64
C VAL A 302 9.90 -25.90 19.48
N ILE A 303 10.81 -25.60 18.54
CA ILE A 303 11.09 -26.49 17.40
C ILE A 303 11.59 -27.85 17.88
N ALA A 304 12.55 -27.89 18.81
CA ALA A 304 13.10 -29.13 19.33
C ALA A 304 12.04 -29.98 20.04
N ASN A 305 11.22 -29.38 20.89
CA ASN A 305 10.17 -30.07 21.64
C ASN A 305 9.06 -30.58 20.72
N VAL A 306 8.62 -29.78 19.74
CA VAL A 306 7.64 -30.21 18.74
C VAL A 306 8.19 -31.38 17.92
N SER A 307 9.45 -31.31 17.48
CA SER A 307 10.10 -32.38 16.71
C SER A 307 10.15 -33.69 17.51
N ALA A 308 10.61 -33.62 18.76
CA ALA A 308 10.68 -34.77 19.65
C ALA A 308 9.28 -35.36 19.90
N ARG A 309 8.29 -34.51 20.22
CA ARG A 309 6.89 -34.92 20.44
C ARG A 309 6.31 -35.65 19.25
N LEU A 310 6.62 -35.20 18.04
CA LEU A 310 6.20 -35.82 16.78
C LEU A 310 7.03 -37.06 16.37
N GLY A 311 8.02 -37.46 17.19
CA GLY A 311 8.82 -38.67 16.98
C GLY A 311 9.96 -38.52 15.98
N TYR A 312 10.39 -37.30 15.67
CA TYR A 312 11.54 -37.07 14.78
C TYR A 312 12.88 -37.19 15.52
N ASN A 313 13.85 -37.85 14.88
CA ASN A 313 15.23 -37.95 15.37
C ASN A 313 16.08 -36.70 15.05
N THR A 314 15.61 -35.89 14.10
CA THR A 314 16.24 -34.63 13.67
C THR A 314 15.25 -33.49 13.85
N SER A 315 15.75 -32.29 14.17
CA SER A 315 14.88 -31.12 14.31
C SER A 315 14.18 -30.80 12.99
N LEU A 316 12.86 -30.60 13.06
CA LEU A 316 12.07 -29.99 12.01
C LEU A 316 12.55 -28.55 11.75
N THR A 317 12.19 -28.00 10.60
CA THR A 317 12.49 -26.60 10.30
C THR A 317 11.46 -25.68 10.97
N TYR A 318 11.83 -24.40 11.16
CA TYR A 318 10.87 -23.37 11.58
C TYR A 318 9.66 -23.30 10.64
N HIS A 319 9.87 -23.48 9.33
CA HIS A 319 8.78 -23.50 8.35
C HIS A 319 7.76 -24.60 8.65
N ASN A 320 8.21 -25.83 8.91
CA ASN A 320 7.31 -26.94 9.23
C ASN A 320 6.50 -26.65 10.51
N VAL A 321 7.16 -26.17 11.57
CA VAL A 321 6.50 -25.81 12.84
C VAL A 321 5.51 -24.65 12.67
N SER A 322 5.87 -23.63 11.90
CA SER A 322 4.97 -22.52 11.59
C SER A 322 3.76 -22.98 10.78
N LEU A 323 3.94 -23.87 9.81
CA LEU A 323 2.86 -24.42 8.98
C LEU A 323 1.87 -25.25 9.81
N MET A 324 2.38 -26.11 10.70
CA MET A 324 1.55 -26.86 11.65
C MET A 324 0.76 -25.93 12.59
N TYR A 325 1.43 -24.88 13.10
CA TYR A 325 0.77 -23.87 13.93
C TYR A 325 -0.32 -23.11 13.16
N ASP A 326 -0.06 -22.79 11.89
CA ASP A 326 -1.02 -22.18 10.99
C ASP A 326 -2.25 -23.05 10.77
N MET A 327 -2.05 -24.33 10.46
CA MET A 327 -3.18 -25.25 10.28
C MET A 327 -3.97 -25.43 11.58
N CYS A 328 -3.29 -25.58 12.72
CA CYS A 328 -3.91 -25.66 14.04
C CYS A 328 -4.87 -24.50 14.31
N ARG A 329 -4.40 -23.26 14.15
CA ARG A 329 -5.22 -22.07 14.44
C ARG A 329 -6.36 -21.86 13.44
N PHE A 330 -6.17 -22.21 12.16
CA PHE A 330 -7.22 -22.12 11.16
C PHE A 330 -8.32 -23.16 11.36
N GLU A 331 -7.98 -24.45 11.53
CA GLU A 331 -8.96 -25.50 11.76
C GLU A 331 -9.76 -25.23 13.04
N GLN A 332 -9.09 -24.77 14.09
CA GLN A 332 -9.76 -24.47 15.35
C GLN A 332 -10.70 -23.26 15.24
N ALA A 333 -10.47 -22.36 14.28
CA ALA A 333 -11.37 -21.26 13.95
C ALA A 333 -12.49 -21.65 12.99
N TRP A 334 -12.28 -22.63 12.10
CA TRP A 334 -13.31 -23.14 11.20
C TRP A 334 -14.30 -24.08 11.90
N TYR A 335 -13.80 -24.85 12.88
CA TYR A 335 -14.56 -25.90 13.56
C TYR A 335 -14.44 -25.76 15.08
N LEU A 336 -15.30 -24.94 15.67
CA LEU A 336 -15.22 -24.56 17.10
C LEU A 336 -15.24 -25.78 18.05
N ASP A 337 -16.07 -26.76 17.73
CA ASP A 337 -16.28 -27.94 18.59
C ASP A 337 -15.36 -29.12 18.25
N LYS A 338 -14.60 -29.06 17.15
CA LYS A 338 -13.72 -30.16 16.73
C LYS A 338 -12.26 -29.86 17.10
N PRO A 339 -11.51 -30.82 17.65
CA PRO A 339 -10.08 -30.65 17.83
C PRO A 339 -9.38 -30.65 16.45
N SER A 340 -8.44 -29.73 16.26
CA SER A 340 -7.50 -29.80 15.14
C SER A 340 -6.43 -30.85 15.43
N ALA A 341 -6.11 -31.66 14.41
CA ALA A 341 -5.05 -32.65 14.52
C ALA A 341 -3.69 -31.99 14.76
N TRP A 342 -3.42 -30.87 14.08
CA TRP A 342 -2.14 -30.17 14.17
C TRP A 342 -1.94 -29.40 15.48
N CYS A 343 -3.00 -29.14 16.25
CA CYS A 343 -2.85 -28.58 17.59
C CYS A 343 -2.25 -29.58 18.60
N THR A 344 -2.32 -30.89 18.33
CA THR A 344 -1.67 -31.92 19.16
C THR A 344 -0.14 -31.76 19.21
N ALA A 345 0.43 -31.11 18.20
CA ALA A 345 1.85 -30.85 18.13
C ALA A 345 2.34 -29.84 19.18
N PHE A 346 1.45 -29.07 19.84
CA PHE A 346 1.82 -27.96 20.71
C PHE A 346 1.23 -28.08 22.13
N THR A 347 2.08 -27.82 23.11
CA THR A 347 1.64 -27.55 24.48
C THR A 347 1.07 -26.14 24.60
N LEU A 348 0.38 -25.86 25.71
CA LEU A 348 -0.10 -24.52 26.01
C LEU A 348 1.04 -23.49 26.07
N GLU A 349 2.19 -23.86 26.66
CA GLU A 349 3.33 -22.95 26.79
C GLU A 349 3.96 -22.62 25.43
N GLU A 350 4.16 -23.61 24.57
CA GLU A 350 4.66 -23.39 23.21
C GLU A 350 3.69 -22.53 22.39
N THR A 351 2.38 -22.73 22.58
CA THR A 351 1.35 -21.89 21.94
C THR A 351 1.45 -20.43 22.42
N LYS A 352 1.68 -20.18 23.72
CA LYS A 352 1.89 -18.83 24.25
C LYS A 352 3.16 -18.16 23.70
N ILE A 353 4.24 -18.91 23.51
CA ILE A 353 5.48 -18.42 22.88
C ILE A 353 5.22 -18.00 21.43
N LEU A 354 4.53 -18.85 20.66
CA LEU A 354 4.16 -18.57 19.27
C LEU A 354 3.16 -17.40 19.16
N GLU A 355 2.21 -17.29 20.10
CA GLU A 355 1.35 -16.11 20.23
C GLU A 355 2.15 -14.84 20.48
N PHE A 356 3.11 -14.89 21.41
CA PHE A 356 3.94 -13.73 21.73
C PHE A 356 4.74 -13.25 20.52
N TYR A 357 5.26 -14.18 19.72
CA TYR A 357 5.93 -13.84 18.46
C TYR A 357 4.98 -13.12 17.48
N GLU A 358 3.75 -13.61 17.33
CA GLU A 358 2.75 -12.96 16.49
C GLU A 358 2.33 -11.58 17.04
N ASP A 359 2.20 -11.45 18.36
CA ASP A 359 1.88 -10.19 19.02
C ASP A 359 2.99 -9.16 18.82
N MET A 360 4.26 -9.57 18.88
CA MET A 360 5.40 -8.73 18.52
C MET A 360 5.29 -8.25 17.07
N LYS A 361 5.05 -9.15 16.11
CA LYS A 361 4.88 -8.77 14.70
C LYS A 361 3.79 -7.70 14.53
N HIS A 362 2.67 -7.81 15.23
CA HIS A 362 1.61 -6.80 15.18
C HIS A 362 1.93 -5.53 15.98
N GLN A 363 2.66 -5.61 17.09
CA GLN A 363 3.10 -4.43 17.87
C GLN A 363 4.03 -3.54 17.05
N TYR A 364 4.99 -4.14 16.38
CA TYR A 364 5.97 -3.40 15.58
C TYR A 364 5.37 -2.90 14.25
N LYS A 365 4.38 -3.61 13.69
CA LYS A 365 3.62 -3.16 12.51
C LYS A 365 2.64 -2.03 12.84
N ALA A 366 1.82 -2.20 13.87
CA ALA A 366 0.62 -1.38 14.10
C ALA A 366 0.41 -0.96 15.56
N GLY A 367 1.38 -1.20 16.44
CA GLY A 367 1.34 -0.85 17.87
C GLY A 367 2.07 0.43 18.23
N TYR A 368 2.28 0.63 19.54
CA TYR A 368 2.83 1.87 20.11
C TYR A 368 4.30 2.15 19.77
N VAL A 369 5.01 1.19 19.18
CA VAL A 369 6.41 1.34 18.74
C VAL A 369 6.49 2.29 17.54
N GLY A 370 5.51 2.24 16.63
CA GLY A 370 5.47 3.06 15.43
C GLY A 370 5.06 4.50 15.73
N LYS A 371 5.91 5.46 15.39
CA LYS A 371 5.63 6.90 15.60
C LYS A 371 4.46 7.40 14.76
N LEU A 372 4.22 6.80 13.61
CA LEU A 372 3.11 7.17 12.71
C LEU A 372 1.78 6.54 13.14
N ASN A 373 1.84 5.40 13.84
CA ASN A 373 0.68 4.54 14.09
C ASN A 373 -0.51 5.25 14.75
N PRO A 374 -0.34 6.16 15.74
CA PRO A 374 -1.45 6.91 16.31
C PRO A 374 -2.19 7.82 15.31
N ASN A 375 -1.54 8.21 14.20
CA ASN A 375 -2.08 9.17 13.24
C ASN A 375 -2.69 8.51 12.00
N VAL A 376 -2.29 7.27 11.67
CA VAL A 376 -2.81 6.55 10.50
C VAL A 376 -4.35 6.41 10.50
N PRO A 377 -5.04 6.10 11.61
CA PRO A 377 -6.50 5.94 11.62
C PRO A 377 -7.25 7.28 11.79
N CYS A 378 -6.59 8.43 11.62
CA CYS A 378 -7.17 9.75 11.92
C CYS A 378 -8.49 10.00 11.17
N ALA A 379 -8.59 9.59 9.91
CA ALA A 379 -9.83 9.73 9.14
C ALA A 379 -10.98 8.92 9.75
N LEU A 380 -10.72 7.67 10.15
CA LEU A 380 -11.71 6.80 10.80
C LEU A 380 -12.17 7.38 12.15
N MET A 381 -11.24 7.90 12.95
CA MET A 381 -11.57 8.52 14.23
C MET A 381 -12.39 9.79 14.07
N GLN A 382 -12.03 10.64 13.10
CA GLN A 382 -12.79 11.84 12.78
C GLN A 382 -14.20 11.49 12.30
N ASP A 383 -14.34 10.47 11.46
CA ASP A 383 -15.64 10.01 11.01
C ASP A 383 -16.49 9.49 12.19
N MET A 384 -15.94 8.60 13.02
CA MET A 384 -16.62 8.11 14.23
C MET A 384 -17.14 9.25 15.10
N LEU A 385 -16.27 10.21 15.45
CA LEU A 385 -16.65 11.34 16.30
C LEU A 385 -17.71 12.21 15.62
N LYS A 386 -17.54 12.52 14.33
CA LYS A 386 -18.50 13.33 13.58
C LYS A 386 -19.88 12.67 13.52
N LYS A 387 -19.94 11.35 13.27
CA LYS A 387 -21.20 10.58 13.20
C LYS A 387 -21.90 10.48 14.55
N LEU A 388 -21.14 10.31 15.64
CA LEU A 388 -21.69 10.29 16.99
C LEU A 388 -22.15 11.68 17.44
N GLN A 389 -21.43 12.75 17.10
CA GLN A 389 -21.80 14.13 17.47
C GLN A 389 -23.01 14.67 16.69
N SER A 390 -23.17 14.24 15.44
CA SER A 390 -24.27 14.67 14.58
C SER A 390 -25.62 14.23 15.14
N GLU A 391 -26.56 15.17 15.28
CA GLU A 391 -27.97 14.85 15.53
C GLU A 391 -28.67 14.35 14.25
N ASP A 392 -28.12 14.68 13.07
CA ASP A 392 -28.64 14.23 11.77
C ASP A 392 -28.34 12.76 11.49
N LYS A 393 -29.13 12.17 10.57
CA LYS A 393 -28.93 10.83 10.00
C LYS A 393 -27.51 10.64 9.40
N PRO A 394 -26.94 9.41 9.37
CA PRO A 394 -27.53 8.13 9.77
C PRO A 394 -27.52 7.89 11.28
N VAL A 395 -28.45 7.06 11.77
CA VAL A 395 -28.52 6.62 13.18
C VAL A 395 -27.54 5.49 13.45
N VAL A 396 -27.41 4.58 12.48
CA VAL A 396 -26.52 3.43 12.54
C VAL A 396 -25.45 3.57 11.46
N THR A 397 -24.19 3.45 11.84
CA THR A 397 -23.06 3.37 10.91
C THR A 397 -22.26 2.11 11.18
N ALA A 398 -21.99 1.29 10.16
CA ALA A 398 -21.22 0.06 10.32
C ALA A 398 -20.19 -0.13 9.20
N TYR A 399 -18.93 -0.29 9.59
CA TYR A 399 -17.79 -0.40 8.70
C TYR A 399 -17.05 -1.74 8.86
N PHE A 400 -16.62 -2.32 7.74
CA PHE A 400 -15.93 -3.61 7.70
C PHE A 400 -14.55 -3.51 7.04
N SER A 401 -13.48 -3.83 7.78
CA SER A 401 -12.08 -3.73 7.30
C SER A 401 -11.20 -4.88 7.85
N HIS A 402 -9.90 -4.62 8.04
CA HIS A 402 -8.85 -5.56 8.37
C HIS A 402 -8.28 -5.35 9.78
N SER A 403 -7.58 -6.36 10.30
CA SER A 403 -6.96 -6.30 11.64
C SER A 403 -5.95 -5.17 11.78
N THR A 404 -5.17 -4.86 10.75
CA THR A 404 -4.14 -3.80 10.82
C THR A 404 -4.76 -2.45 11.20
N LEU A 405 -5.85 -2.03 10.54
CA LEU A 405 -6.51 -0.77 10.86
C LEU A 405 -7.11 -0.77 12.27
N MET A 406 -7.59 -1.92 12.76
CA MET A 406 -8.12 -2.03 14.11
C MET A 406 -7.05 -1.91 15.20
N HIS A 407 -5.87 -2.48 15.01
CA HIS A 407 -4.74 -2.23 15.92
C HIS A 407 -4.38 -0.74 15.96
N LEU A 408 -4.27 -0.11 14.79
CA LEU A 408 -3.97 1.32 14.66
C LEU A 408 -5.03 2.16 15.39
N PHE A 409 -6.31 1.81 15.20
CA PHE A 409 -7.42 2.45 15.87
C PHE A 409 -7.31 2.35 17.40
N PHE A 410 -6.96 1.18 17.96
CA PHE A 410 -6.70 1.05 19.40
C PHE A 410 -5.53 1.89 19.89
N VAL A 411 -4.43 1.93 19.11
CA VAL A 411 -3.27 2.78 19.43
C VAL A 411 -3.70 4.23 19.57
N ALA A 412 -4.52 4.72 18.64
CA ALA A 412 -5.01 6.09 18.62
C ALA A 412 -6.05 6.39 19.72
N LEU A 413 -6.82 5.41 20.16
CA LEU A 413 -7.67 5.51 21.36
C LEU A 413 -6.84 5.55 22.67
N GLY A 414 -5.61 5.03 22.64
CA GLY A 414 -4.78 4.84 23.82
C GLY A 414 -5.06 3.54 24.57
N ALA A 415 -5.68 2.54 23.92
CA ALA A 415 -6.04 1.26 24.52
C ALA A 415 -4.91 0.21 24.39
N PHE A 416 -4.86 -0.75 25.31
CA PHE A 416 -3.90 -1.88 25.31
C PHE A 416 -2.42 -1.46 25.35
N LYS A 417 -2.13 -0.32 25.96
CA LYS A 417 -0.75 0.16 26.13
C LYS A 417 -0.09 -0.52 27.31
N ASP A 418 0.87 -1.40 27.02
CA ASP A 418 1.70 -2.00 28.04
C ASP A 418 2.68 -1.01 28.69
N LYS A 419 3.10 -1.32 29.92
CA LYS A 419 4.15 -0.57 30.64
C LYS A 419 5.51 -0.68 29.95
N GLN A 420 5.76 -1.83 29.31
CA GLN A 420 6.96 -2.11 28.54
C GLN A 420 6.54 -2.62 27.16
N ILE A 421 7.29 -2.27 26.11
CA ILE A 421 7.06 -2.83 24.78
C ILE A 421 7.50 -4.30 24.76
N LEU A 422 6.85 -5.15 23.97
CA LEU A 422 7.31 -6.51 23.74
C LEU A 422 8.64 -6.46 22.97
N THR A 423 9.67 -7.17 23.45
CA THR A 423 11.01 -7.28 22.83
C THR A 423 11.44 -8.74 22.78
N ALA A 424 12.58 -9.03 22.14
CA ALA A 424 13.06 -10.40 22.00
C ALA A 424 13.35 -11.09 23.36
N ASP A 425 13.65 -10.31 24.40
CA ASP A 425 14.20 -10.83 25.65
C ASP A 425 13.21 -10.80 26.83
N ASN A 426 11.98 -10.33 26.63
CA ASN A 426 11.07 -10.03 27.75
C ASN A 426 9.79 -10.89 27.82
N TYR A 427 9.73 -12.00 27.07
CA TYR A 427 8.61 -12.96 27.11
C TYR A 427 8.20 -13.34 28.54
N ALA A 428 9.16 -13.72 29.39
CA ALA A 428 8.89 -14.16 30.76
C ALA A 428 8.21 -13.09 31.63
N SER A 429 8.55 -11.81 31.42
CA SER A 429 7.93 -10.68 32.14
C SER A 429 6.62 -10.18 31.52
N MET A 430 6.26 -10.66 30.33
CA MET A 430 5.14 -10.16 29.53
C MET A 430 4.00 -11.18 29.38
N GLN A 431 3.84 -12.06 30.37
CA GLN A 431 2.77 -13.06 30.40
C GLN A 431 1.36 -12.43 30.52
N ASP A 432 1.26 -11.30 31.24
CA ASP A 432 0.03 -10.53 31.48
C ASP A 432 -0.06 -9.26 30.61
N ARG A 433 0.63 -9.28 29.46
CA ARG A 433 0.60 -8.17 28.49
C ARG A 433 -0.82 -7.81 28.06
N GLN A 434 -1.05 -6.52 27.88
CA GLN A 434 -2.28 -5.97 27.35
C GLN A 434 -2.31 -6.08 25.82
N TRP A 435 -1.16 -5.94 25.16
CA TRP A 435 -1.01 -6.11 23.72
C TRP A 435 -1.05 -7.61 23.35
N ARG A 436 -2.27 -8.15 23.26
CA ARG A 436 -2.53 -9.57 22.99
C ARG A 436 -3.55 -9.75 21.88
N GLY A 437 -3.09 -10.17 20.70
CA GLY A 437 -3.87 -10.20 19.47
C GLY A 437 -5.10 -11.09 19.55
N SER A 438 -5.06 -12.18 20.32
CA SER A 438 -6.19 -13.10 20.51
C SER A 438 -7.38 -12.43 21.19
N TYR A 439 -7.15 -11.53 22.15
CA TYR A 439 -8.20 -10.80 22.85
C TYR A 439 -8.60 -9.52 22.12
N MET A 440 -7.62 -8.82 21.53
CA MET A 440 -7.83 -7.52 20.91
C MET A 440 -8.51 -7.64 19.55
N VAL A 441 -7.98 -8.51 18.68
CA VAL A 441 -8.33 -8.54 17.26
C VAL A 441 -8.48 -9.98 16.71
N PRO A 442 -9.26 -10.87 17.34
CA PRO A 442 -9.62 -12.15 16.74
C PRO A 442 -10.31 -11.97 15.37
N PHE A 443 -10.66 -13.07 14.71
CA PHE A 443 -11.61 -12.99 13.59
C PHE A 443 -12.92 -12.33 14.04
N ALA A 444 -13.61 -11.61 13.14
CA ALA A 444 -14.84 -10.86 13.41
C ALA A 444 -14.75 -9.86 14.59
N ALA A 445 -13.53 -9.53 15.03
CA ALA A 445 -13.36 -8.59 16.12
C ALA A 445 -13.93 -7.23 15.77
N ASN A 446 -14.57 -6.59 16.74
CA ASN A 446 -15.40 -5.42 16.51
C ASN A 446 -15.35 -4.43 17.66
N VAL A 447 -15.42 -3.16 17.29
CA VAL A 447 -15.65 -2.05 18.22
C VAL A 447 -17.02 -1.45 17.93
N ALA A 448 -17.93 -1.53 18.90
CA ALA A 448 -19.20 -0.83 18.85
C ALA A 448 -19.19 0.37 19.81
N VAL A 449 -19.69 1.52 19.37
CA VAL A 449 -19.82 2.74 20.16
C VAL A 449 -21.26 3.19 20.13
N VAL A 450 -21.87 3.28 21.30
CA VAL A 450 -23.27 3.68 21.46
C VAL A 450 -23.33 5.03 22.15
N LYS A 451 -23.99 6.01 21.51
CA LYS A 451 -24.27 7.31 22.13
C LYS A 451 -25.58 7.23 22.91
N TYR A 452 -25.58 7.79 24.11
CA TYR A 452 -26.73 7.92 24.98
C TYR A 452 -27.01 9.39 25.29
N ASN A 453 -28.30 9.75 25.31
CA ASN A 453 -28.79 11.00 25.88
C ASN A 453 -29.31 10.72 27.29
N CYS A 454 -28.73 11.37 28.30
CA CYS A 454 -29.07 11.16 29.70
C CYS A 454 -29.81 12.37 30.27
N SER A 455 -30.95 12.11 30.93
CA SER A 455 -31.71 13.11 31.66
C SER A 455 -31.17 13.20 33.09
N THR A 456 -30.35 14.21 33.35
CA THR A 456 -29.92 14.57 34.70
C THR A 456 -30.89 15.56 35.33
N ASN A 457 -31.00 15.59 36.67
CA ASN A 457 -31.77 16.62 37.41
C ASN A 457 -31.21 18.06 37.25
N SER A 458 -30.10 18.24 36.50
CA SER A 458 -29.58 19.53 36.06
C SER A 458 -30.19 19.94 34.72
N SER A 459 -30.39 21.25 34.52
CA SER A 459 -31.05 21.87 33.36
C SER A 459 -30.36 21.69 31.98
N GLU A 460 -29.31 20.88 31.89
CA GLU A 460 -28.67 20.51 30.62
C GLU A 460 -28.62 18.98 30.46
N PRO A 461 -29.08 18.42 29.32
CA PRO A 461 -28.91 16.99 29.03
C PRO A 461 -27.43 16.65 28.87
N THR A 462 -27.00 15.55 29.48
CA THR A 462 -25.61 15.04 29.35
C THR A 462 -25.54 13.92 28.33
N THR A 463 -24.55 13.94 27.45
CA THR A 463 -24.30 12.89 26.47
C THR A 463 -23.18 11.97 26.92
N ARG A 464 -23.38 10.65 26.74
CA ARG A 464 -22.41 9.61 27.10
C ARG A 464 -22.16 8.68 25.94
N LEU A 465 -20.95 8.14 25.86
CA LEU A 465 -20.55 7.13 24.87
C LEU A 465 -20.19 5.84 25.60
N ARG A 466 -20.72 4.70 25.15
CA ARG A 466 -20.30 3.38 25.63
C ARG A 466 -19.53 2.65 24.54
N PHE A 467 -18.29 2.26 24.83
CA PHE A 467 -17.44 1.48 23.94
C PHE A 467 -17.49 0.00 24.29
N PHE A 468 -17.68 -0.84 23.28
CA PHE A 468 -17.58 -2.28 23.37
C PHE A 468 -16.48 -2.77 22.45
N LEU A 469 -15.63 -3.66 22.93
CA LEU A 469 -14.72 -4.48 22.14
C LEU A 469 -15.17 -5.94 22.22
N ASN A 470 -15.47 -6.56 21.09
CA ASN A 470 -15.85 -7.97 21.01
C ASN A 470 -17.03 -8.28 21.95
N GLN A 471 -18.04 -7.40 21.97
CA GLN A 471 -19.19 -7.47 22.88
C GLN A 471 -18.81 -7.46 24.38
N LYS A 472 -17.67 -6.88 24.75
CA LYS A 472 -17.28 -6.61 26.15
C LYS A 472 -17.04 -5.11 26.30
N PRO A 473 -17.28 -4.49 27.47
CA PRO A 473 -16.85 -3.12 27.69
C PRO A 473 -15.38 -2.93 27.35
N LEU A 474 -15.08 -1.90 26.56
CA LEU A 474 -13.71 -1.51 26.28
C LEU A 474 -13.27 -0.52 27.34
N GLU A 475 -12.34 -0.95 28.21
CA GLU A 475 -11.77 -0.08 29.22
C GLU A 475 -10.86 0.97 28.58
N LEU A 476 -11.18 2.24 28.84
CA LEU A 476 -10.45 3.41 28.38
C LEU A 476 -10.23 4.35 29.56
N ASP A 477 -9.09 5.06 29.57
CA ASP A 477 -8.80 6.04 30.62
C ASP A 477 -9.93 7.05 30.79
N GLY A 478 -10.51 7.12 32.00
CA GLY A 478 -11.61 8.02 32.33
C GLY A 478 -13.00 7.49 32.00
N CYS A 479 -13.12 6.21 31.65
CA CYS A 479 -14.38 5.49 31.46
C CYS A 479 -14.54 4.42 32.54
N VAL A 480 -15.79 4.06 32.84
CA VAL A 480 -16.13 2.97 33.77
C VAL A 480 -17.03 2.00 33.02
N GLU A 481 -16.62 0.73 32.91
CA GLU A 481 -17.34 -0.29 32.12
C GLU A 481 -17.60 0.22 30.69
N GLY A 482 -16.56 0.80 30.09
CA GLY A 482 -16.59 1.38 28.75
C GLY A 482 -17.52 2.60 28.57
N LEU A 483 -18.23 3.06 29.61
CA LEU A 483 -19.09 4.24 29.58
C LEU A 483 -18.28 5.49 29.95
N CYS A 484 -18.33 6.49 29.06
CA CYS A 484 -17.56 7.72 29.15
C CYS A 484 -18.48 8.93 28.97
N GLU A 485 -18.17 10.05 29.62
CA GLU A 485 -18.78 11.33 29.22
C GLU A 485 -18.22 11.76 27.86
N GLU A 486 -19.09 12.16 26.93
CA GLU A 486 -18.68 12.53 25.57
C GLU A 486 -17.63 13.67 25.59
N LYS A 487 -17.82 14.66 26.46
CA LYS A 487 -16.90 15.79 26.65
C LYS A 487 -15.48 15.33 27.02
N ASN A 488 -15.33 14.27 27.83
CA ASN A 488 -14.02 13.76 28.24
C ASN A 488 -13.28 13.13 27.06
N ILE A 489 -13.99 12.33 26.25
CA ILE A 489 -13.45 11.73 25.02
C ILE A 489 -13.06 12.81 24.01
N LEU A 490 -13.92 13.79 23.76
CA LEU A 490 -13.64 14.90 22.85
C LEU A 490 -12.46 15.76 23.31
N SER A 491 -12.36 16.03 24.61
CA SER A 491 -11.25 16.82 25.18
C SER A 491 -9.89 16.12 25.06
N LYS A 492 -9.85 14.78 25.01
CA LYS A 492 -8.65 13.99 24.76
C LYS A 492 -8.15 14.24 23.33
N PHE A 493 -9.06 14.28 22.35
CA PHE A 493 -8.74 14.52 20.95
C PHE A 493 -8.44 16.00 20.60
N ILE A 494 -9.05 16.96 21.30
CA ILE A 494 -8.81 18.40 21.08
C ILE A 494 -7.48 18.87 21.71
N ARG A 495 -7.07 18.29 22.86
CA ARG A 495 -5.81 18.67 23.54
C ARG A 495 -4.55 18.44 22.69
N ASP A 496 -4.57 17.45 21.81
CA ASP A 496 -3.44 17.17 20.92
C ASP A 496 -3.33 18.19 19.77
N LYS A 497 -4.45 18.81 19.34
CA LYS A 497 -4.44 19.92 18.37
C LYS A 497 -3.88 21.22 18.96
N MET A 498 -4.21 21.55 20.22
CA MET A 498 -3.69 22.75 20.87
C MET A 498 -2.20 22.62 21.23
N ARG A 499 -1.74 21.42 21.62
CA ARG A 499 -0.31 21.16 21.80
C ARG A 499 0.45 21.32 20.48
N TRP A 500 -0.08 20.83 19.36
CA TRP A 500 0.52 21.02 18.04
C TRP A 500 0.57 22.49 17.59
N LEU A 501 -0.46 23.28 17.86
CA LEU A 501 -0.47 24.70 17.50
C LEU A 501 0.57 25.51 18.30
N ILE A 502 0.65 25.24 19.61
CA ILE A 502 1.61 25.90 20.51
C ILE A 502 3.04 25.43 20.23
N PHE A 503 3.24 24.13 19.97
CA PHE A 503 4.55 23.61 19.55
C PHE A 503 4.95 24.14 18.17
N SER A 504 4.05 24.29 17.21
CA SER A 504 4.37 24.84 15.89
C SER A 504 4.83 26.29 15.98
N ILE A 505 4.16 27.12 16.79
CA ILE A 505 4.52 28.52 16.99
C ILE A 505 5.87 28.65 17.70
N LEU A 506 6.13 27.84 18.73
CA LEU A 506 7.41 27.82 19.44
C LEU A 506 8.54 27.20 18.59
N PHE A 507 8.23 26.22 17.73
CA PHE A 507 9.17 25.62 16.80
C PHE A 507 9.55 26.58 15.68
N PHE A 508 8.63 27.41 15.16
CA PHE A 508 8.96 28.46 14.18
C PHE A 508 9.98 29.49 14.74
N ILE A 509 9.83 29.86 16.01
CA ILE A 509 10.74 30.80 16.70
C ILE A 509 12.11 30.14 17.00
N SER A 510 12.11 28.85 17.36
CA SER A 510 13.34 28.06 17.54
C SER A 510 14.04 27.69 16.22
N TYR A 511 13.28 27.51 15.14
CA TYR A 511 13.76 27.05 13.83
C TYR A 511 14.65 28.11 13.17
N HIS A 512 14.33 29.40 13.32
CA HIS A 512 15.21 30.46 12.83
C HIS A 512 16.57 30.54 13.56
N TYR A 513 16.67 30.02 14.80
CA TYR A 513 17.93 30.03 15.56
C TYR A 513 18.76 28.75 15.40
N LYS A 514 18.15 27.63 14.96
CA LYS A 514 18.83 26.32 14.82
C LYS A 514 19.17 25.90 13.39
N VAL A 515 18.59 26.55 12.37
CA VAL A 515 18.81 26.23 10.94
C VAL A 515 20.26 26.48 10.48
N PHE A 516 21.11 27.17 11.25
CA PHE A 516 22.51 27.37 10.90
C PHE A 516 23.48 26.27 11.42
N ALA A 517 23.04 25.33 12.28
CA ALA A 517 23.98 24.48 13.02
C ALA A 517 23.81 22.96 12.88
N GLN A 518 22.80 22.44 12.17
CA GLN A 518 22.57 20.99 12.15
C GLN A 518 22.06 20.46 10.80
N ARG A 519 22.84 20.71 9.74
CA ARG A 519 22.56 20.22 8.37
C ARG A 519 23.34 18.98 7.96
N HIS A 520 23.83 18.18 8.92
CA HIS A 520 24.45 16.90 8.61
C HIS A 520 24.01 15.82 9.60
N ARG A 521 23.71 14.65 9.04
CA ARG A 521 23.56 13.31 9.64
C ARG A 521 22.13 12.82 9.86
N THR A 522 21.57 12.20 8.82
CA THR A 522 20.78 10.94 8.90
C THR A 522 20.51 10.43 7.48
N CYS A 523 21.45 9.69 6.87
CA CYS A 523 21.17 8.88 5.66
C CYS A 523 22.25 7.82 5.48
N CYS A 524 22.18 6.72 6.24
CA CYS A 524 23.32 5.82 6.36
C CYS A 524 22.94 4.39 6.80
N GLU A 525 22.06 3.69 6.07
CA GLU A 525 22.01 2.22 6.11
C GLU A 525 22.51 1.67 4.76
N GLU A 526 23.24 0.55 4.79
CA GLU A 526 23.79 -0.10 3.58
C GLU A 526 22.66 -0.81 2.82
N TYR A 527 22.17 -0.19 1.74
CA TYR A 527 21.23 -0.81 0.79
C TYR A 527 21.96 -1.83 -0.10
N CYS A 528 21.41 -3.05 -0.22
CA CYS A 528 21.95 -4.12 -1.05
C CYS A 528 20.91 -4.52 -2.11
N PHE A 529 21.19 -4.24 -3.39
CA PHE A 529 20.22 -4.43 -4.46
C PHE A 529 19.98 -5.91 -4.78
N VAL A 530 21.02 -6.75 -4.71
CA VAL A 530 20.92 -8.19 -5.00
C VAL A 530 19.97 -8.90 -4.04
N THR A 531 20.01 -8.54 -2.75
CA THR A 531 19.20 -9.17 -1.70
C THR A 531 17.83 -8.54 -1.51
N ASP A 532 17.61 -7.36 -2.10
CA ASP A 532 16.30 -6.73 -2.14
C ASP A 532 15.34 -7.61 -2.96
N GLN A 533 14.34 -8.19 -2.27
CA GLN A 533 13.34 -9.05 -2.89
C GLN A 533 12.30 -8.23 -3.66
N GLU A 534 12.02 -7.01 -3.22
CA GLU A 534 10.99 -6.16 -3.85
C GLU A 534 11.53 -5.39 -5.05
N LYS A 535 12.83 -5.04 -5.03
CA LYS A 535 13.54 -4.28 -6.08
C LYS A 535 12.70 -3.12 -6.62
N LEU A 536 12.07 -2.35 -5.73
CA LEU A 536 11.06 -1.34 -6.07
C LEU A 536 11.55 -0.34 -7.12
N GLN A 537 12.86 -0.06 -7.14
CA GLN A 537 13.50 0.80 -8.12
C GLN A 537 13.30 0.37 -9.58
N THR A 538 13.11 -0.93 -9.85
CA THR A 538 12.85 -1.44 -11.20
C THR A 538 11.52 -0.96 -11.79
N LYS A 539 10.58 -0.54 -10.94
CA LYS A 539 9.30 0.06 -11.36
C LYS A 539 9.43 1.53 -11.78
N HIS A 540 10.58 2.17 -11.53
CA HIS A 540 10.78 3.62 -11.67
C HIS A 540 11.79 3.94 -12.79
N PHE A 541 11.89 3.11 -13.84
CA PHE A 541 12.88 3.24 -14.91
C PHE A 541 12.41 4.10 -16.10
N SER A 542 11.41 4.96 -15.87
CA SER A 542 10.79 5.81 -16.89
C SER A 542 10.37 4.96 -18.10
N SER A 543 10.45 5.48 -19.32
CA SER A 543 10.00 4.83 -20.55
C SER A 543 10.77 3.57 -20.94
N LYS A 544 11.83 3.20 -20.20
CA LYS A 544 12.57 1.93 -20.40
C LYS A 544 12.25 0.89 -19.32
N THR A 545 11.19 1.10 -18.55
CA THR A 545 10.65 0.08 -17.64
C THR A 545 10.15 -1.12 -18.44
N ALA A 546 10.43 -2.34 -17.95
CA ALA A 546 9.98 -3.57 -18.59
C ALA A 546 8.46 -3.72 -18.43
N TYR A 547 7.76 -4.14 -19.49
CA TYR A 547 6.30 -4.25 -19.47
C TYR A 547 5.80 -5.17 -18.34
N GLU A 548 6.42 -6.33 -18.21
CA GLU A 548 6.03 -7.38 -17.26
C GLU A 548 6.13 -6.94 -15.79
N ILE A 549 6.93 -5.92 -15.48
CA ILE A 549 7.10 -5.38 -14.12
C ILE A 549 5.95 -4.43 -13.73
N VAL A 550 5.33 -3.75 -14.70
CA VAL A 550 4.35 -2.66 -14.45
C VAL A 550 3.01 -2.84 -15.15
N LYS A 551 2.83 -3.89 -15.96
CA LYS A 551 1.51 -4.23 -16.50
C LYS A 551 0.51 -4.45 -15.36
N GLY A 552 -0.76 -4.14 -15.60
CA GLY A 552 -1.80 -4.36 -14.60
C GLY A 552 -1.82 -5.82 -14.11
N ALA A 553 -2.04 -6.01 -12.80
CA ALA A 553 -2.35 -7.34 -12.26
C ALA A 553 -3.64 -7.87 -12.91
N ASP A 554 -3.83 -9.19 -12.96
CA ASP A 554 -5.06 -9.79 -13.49
C ASP A 554 -6.23 -9.51 -12.53
N TYR A 555 -6.84 -8.31 -12.65
CA TYR A 555 -7.87 -7.77 -11.73
C TYR A 555 -9.26 -8.43 -11.89
N GLY A 556 -9.32 -9.75 -12.07
CA GLY A 556 -10.59 -10.49 -12.18
C GLY A 556 -11.44 -10.07 -13.38
N LYS A 557 -12.78 -10.15 -13.25
CA LYS A 557 -13.75 -9.97 -14.35
C LYS A 557 -14.05 -8.50 -14.75
N GLN A 558 -13.15 -7.54 -14.53
CA GLN A 558 -13.42 -6.12 -14.87
C GLN A 558 -13.62 -5.86 -16.38
N TYR A 559 -13.18 -6.76 -17.24
CA TYR A 559 -13.49 -6.78 -18.68
C TYR A 559 -14.87 -7.36 -19.01
N THR A 560 -15.50 -8.07 -18.07
CA THR A 560 -16.84 -8.63 -18.23
C THR A 560 -17.87 -7.56 -17.94
N VAL A 561 -18.52 -7.06 -18.98
CA VAL A 561 -19.63 -6.13 -18.85
C VAL A 561 -20.93 -6.95 -18.88
N PRO A 562 -21.69 -7.06 -17.78
CA PRO A 562 -22.91 -7.86 -17.75
C PRO A 562 -23.87 -7.49 -18.88
N TYR A 563 -24.44 -8.50 -19.54
CA TYR A 563 -25.40 -8.34 -20.63
C TYR A 563 -24.87 -7.61 -21.88
N CYS A 564 -23.57 -7.37 -21.96
CA CYS A 564 -22.93 -6.79 -23.12
C CYS A 564 -21.87 -7.74 -23.69
N LYS A 565 -21.63 -7.65 -24.99
CA LYS A 565 -20.61 -8.46 -25.67
C LYS A 565 -19.61 -7.55 -26.39
N PRO A 566 -18.30 -7.84 -26.32
CA PRO A 566 -17.30 -7.07 -27.06
C PRO A 566 -17.52 -7.28 -28.56
N VAL A 567 -17.55 -6.18 -29.32
CA VAL A 567 -17.82 -6.18 -30.78
C VAL A 567 -16.69 -5.54 -31.58
N LYS A 568 -15.92 -4.62 -30.98
CA LYS A 568 -14.73 -4.02 -31.59
C LYS A 568 -13.56 -4.02 -30.63
N PHE A 569 -12.37 -4.26 -31.17
CA PHE A 569 -11.10 -4.18 -30.47
C PHE A 569 -10.17 -3.23 -31.24
N TRP A 570 -9.80 -2.12 -30.62
CA TRP A 570 -8.84 -1.17 -31.18
C TRP A 570 -7.62 -1.11 -30.26
N LEU A 571 -6.41 -1.17 -30.79
CA LEU A 571 -5.17 -1.17 -30.02
C LEU A 571 -4.16 -0.21 -30.62
N LEU A 572 -3.56 0.62 -29.77
CA LEU A 572 -2.31 1.32 -30.05
C LEU A 572 -1.25 0.82 -29.08
N SER A 573 -0.25 0.12 -29.60
CA SER A 573 0.88 -0.38 -28.82
C SER A 573 2.17 0.31 -29.23
N ARG A 574 2.98 0.68 -28.26
CA ARG A 574 4.40 0.92 -28.48
C ARG A 574 5.10 -0.40 -28.80
N HIS A 575 6.23 -0.33 -29.51
CA HIS A 575 7.13 -1.46 -29.66
C HIS A 575 7.58 -2.06 -28.30
N GLY A 576 7.91 -3.35 -28.31
CA GLY A 576 8.43 -4.05 -27.14
C GLY A 576 9.86 -3.65 -26.77
N THR A 577 10.43 -4.39 -25.82
CA THR A 577 11.80 -4.20 -25.35
C THR A 577 12.82 -4.28 -26.49
N ARG A 578 13.71 -3.29 -26.57
CA ARG A 578 14.69 -3.14 -27.67
C ARG A 578 16.12 -3.03 -27.17
N LEU A 579 17.06 -3.21 -28.09
CA LEU A 579 18.46 -2.84 -27.92
C LEU A 579 18.61 -1.31 -27.80
N PRO A 580 19.75 -0.81 -27.29
CA PRO A 580 19.98 0.62 -27.12
C PRO A 580 20.04 1.34 -28.46
N ASP A 581 19.92 2.67 -28.43
CA ASP A 581 20.20 3.49 -29.61
C ASP A 581 21.71 3.50 -29.92
N GLU A 582 22.04 3.88 -31.16
CA GLU A 582 23.40 3.91 -31.70
C GLU A 582 24.38 4.70 -30.80
N LYS A 583 23.97 5.89 -30.34
CA LYS A 583 24.80 6.74 -29.48
C LYS A 583 25.09 6.07 -28.13
N THR A 584 24.14 5.33 -27.60
CA THR A 584 24.31 4.59 -26.35
C THR A 584 25.24 3.39 -26.57
N ILE A 585 25.07 2.63 -27.66
CA ILE A 585 25.93 1.48 -28.01
C ILE A 585 27.40 1.90 -28.07
N ASP A 586 27.72 3.02 -28.72
CA ASP A 586 29.09 3.54 -28.83
C ASP A 586 29.75 3.84 -27.47
N LYS A 587 28.95 4.00 -26.41
CA LYS A 587 29.41 4.34 -25.06
C LYS A 587 29.38 3.16 -24.09
N LEU A 588 28.60 2.11 -24.34
CA LEU A 588 28.52 0.96 -23.43
C LEU A 588 29.88 0.29 -23.11
N PRO A 589 30.88 0.24 -24.00
CA PRO A 589 32.21 -0.25 -23.64
C PRO A 589 32.88 0.53 -22.50
N ASP A 590 32.56 1.82 -22.31
CA ASP A 590 33.12 2.65 -21.23
C ASP A 590 32.69 2.14 -19.83
N LEU A 591 31.58 1.39 -19.75
CA LEU A 591 31.13 0.76 -18.51
C LEU A 591 32.11 -0.30 -18.00
N GLN A 592 32.87 -0.95 -18.89
CA GLN A 592 33.91 -1.88 -18.50
C GLN A 592 34.99 -1.17 -17.65
N VAL A 593 35.39 0.03 -18.09
CA VAL A 593 36.37 0.86 -17.37
C VAL A 593 35.79 1.33 -16.02
N LEU A 594 34.54 1.79 -16.01
CA LEU A 594 33.86 2.23 -14.78
C LEU A 594 33.75 1.09 -13.77
N ARG A 595 33.37 -0.12 -14.21
CA ARG A 595 33.27 -1.33 -13.38
C ARG A 595 34.60 -1.63 -12.70
N GLU A 596 35.70 -1.62 -13.46
CA GLU A 596 37.04 -1.87 -12.94
C GLU A 596 37.47 -0.81 -11.92
N GLU A 597 37.15 0.46 -12.16
CA GLU A 597 37.44 1.53 -11.21
C GLU A 597 36.61 1.43 -9.92
N ILE A 598 35.32 1.05 -10.01
CA ILE A 598 34.48 0.78 -8.83
C ILE A 598 35.09 -0.37 -8.00
N ILE A 599 35.48 -1.48 -8.65
CA ILE A 599 36.11 -2.62 -7.96
C ILE A 599 37.42 -2.18 -7.28
N LYS A 600 38.28 -1.43 -7.98
CA LYS A 600 39.52 -0.90 -7.37
C LYS A 600 39.25 0.03 -6.19
N ASN A 601 38.22 0.87 -6.27
CA ASN A 601 37.83 1.75 -5.16
C ASN A 601 37.48 0.94 -3.90
N TYR A 602 36.77 -0.17 -4.07
CA TYR A 602 36.34 -1.03 -2.96
C TYR A 602 37.48 -1.90 -2.39
N GLU A 603 38.28 -2.52 -3.26
CA GLU A 603 39.19 -3.59 -2.84
C GLU A 603 40.65 -3.15 -2.68
N VAL A 604 41.09 -2.23 -3.54
CA VAL A 604 42.50 -1.81 -3.61
C VAL A 604 42.70 -0.48 -2.89
N ARG A 605 41.96 0.55 -3.30
CA ARG A 605 42.07 1.91 -2.74
C ARG A 605 41.37 2.04 -1.40
N ARG A 606 40.38 1.15 -1.12
CA ARG A 606 39.57 1.14 0.10
C ARG A 606 38.91 2.49 0.38
N THR A 607 38.44 3.15 -0.68
CA THR A 607 37.79 4.48 -0.65
C THR A 607 36.26 4.38 -0.62
N LYS A 608 35.70 3.18 -0.37
CA LYS A 608 34.25 3.02 -0.16
C LYS A 608 33.78 3.87 1.03
N PRO A 609 32.56 4.43 0.99
CA PRO A 609 32.06 5.24 2.08
C PRO A 609 31.79 4.35 3.30
N THR A 610 31.86 4.93 4.50
CA THR A 610 31.53 4.23 5.74
C THR A 610 30.05 3.92 5.87
N THR A 611 29.22 4.54 5.04
CA THR A 611 27.76 4.48 5.08
C THR A 611 27.20 4.55 3.67
N GLY A 612 26.16 3.76 3.36
CA GLY A 612 25.56 3.75 2.02
C GLY A 612 26.46 3.14 0.95
N ALA A 613 27.44 2.33 1.34
CA ALA A 613 28.26 1.53 0.42
C ALA A 613 27.43 0.44 -0.26
N LEU A 614 27.94 -0.07 -1.38
CA LEU A 614 27.51 -1.33 -1.99
C LEU A 614 27.85 -2.49 -1.04
N CYS A 615 26.91 -3.43 -0.88
CA CYS A 615 27.16 -4.67 -0.16
C CYS A 615 28.14 -5.59 -0.90
N VAL A 616 28.59 -6.66 -0.24
CA VAL A 616 29.54 -7.61 -0.81
C VAL A 616 28.94 -8.32 -2.03
N GLU A 617 27.66 -8.66 -1.96
CA GLU A 617 26.90 -9.34 -3.00
C GLU A 617 26.76 -8.47 -4.26
N ASP A 618 26.48 -7.17 -4.08
CA ASP A 618 26.41 -6.19 -5.19
C ASP A 618 27.78 -6.05 -5.88
N ILE A 619 28.87 -6.01 -5.12
CA ILE A 619 30.23 -5.96 -5.67
C ILE A 619 30.57 -7.26 -6.41
N GLN A 620 30.19 -8.42 -5.86
CA GLN A 620 30.38 -9.71 -6.54
C GLN A 620 29.57 -9.79 -7.83
N LEU A 621 28.32 -9.33 -7.82
CA LEU A 621 27.50 -9.27 -9.01
C LEU A 621 28.13 -8.35 -10.07
N LEU A 622 28.62 -7.16 -9.66
CA LEU A 622 29.29 -6.22 -10.55
C LEU A 622 30.58 -6.79 -11.15
N LYS A 623 31.36 -7.58 -10.40
CA LYS A 623 32.55 -8.29 -10.90
C LYS A 623 32.24 -9.28 -12.01
N SER A 624 31.07 -9.93 -11.94
CA SER A 624 30.64 -10.92 -12.93
C SER A 624 30.11 -10.31 -14.23
N TRP A 625 29.82 -9.01 -14.23
CA TRP A 625 29.27 -8.33 -15.40
C TRP A 625 30.32 -8.17 -16.50
N PHE A 626 29.96 -8.37 -17.76
CA PHE A 626 30.79 -8.02 -18.92
C PHE A 626 29.89 -7.49 -20.04
N PHE A 627 30.40 -6.53 -20.82
CA PHE A 627 29.65 -6.03 -21.97
C PHE A 627 29.54 -7.11 -23.05
N ASP A 628 28.31 -7.37 -23.50
CA ASP A 628 28.04 -8.28 -24.61
C ASP A 628 28.42 -7.61 -25.94
N LYS A 629 29.51 -8.11 -26.54
CA LYS A 629 30.03 -7.61 -27.82
C LYS A 629 29.11 -7.86 -29.01
N ASN A 630 28.08 -8.70 -28.85
CA ASN A 630 27.07 -8.92 -29.88
C ASN A 630 26.07 -7.76 -30.00
N ILE A 631 26.04 -6.83 -29.03
CA ILE A 631 25.28 -5.59 -29.13
C ILE A 631 26.05 -4.63 -30.05
N THR A 632 25.79 -4.72 -31.34
CA THR A 632 26.48 -3.94 -32.38
C THR A 632 25.62 -2.80 -32.92
N ARG A 633 26.29 -1.83 -33.55
CA ARG A 633 25.66 -0.68 -34.22
C ARG A 633 24.67 -1.08 -35.32
N ASP A 634 24.92 -2.19 -36.00
CA ASP A 634 24.06 -2.70 -37.07
C ASP A 634 22.65 -3.08 -36.58
N HIS A 635 22.53 -3.40 -35.29
CA HIS A 635 21.27 -3.80 -34.65
C HIS A 635 20.75 -2.74 -33.66
N HIS A 636 21.17 -1.48 -33.80
CA HIS A 636 20.70 -0.41 -32.90
C HIS A 636 19.16 -0.28 -32.93
N ASP A 637 18.57 -0.06 -31.76
CA ASP A 637 17.13 -0.02 -31.55
C ASP A 637 16.35 -1.28 -32.00
N TYR A 638 16.99 -2.39 -32.35
CA TYR A 638 16.27 -3.60 -32.79
C TYR A 638 15.44 -4.18 -31.63
N LEU A 639 14.30 -4.79 -31.97
CA LEU A 639 13.52 -5.54 -30.99
C LEU A 639 14.34 -6.71 -30.46
N THR A 640 14.34 -6.88 -29.14
CA THR A 640 14.99 -8.02 -28.49
C THR A 640 14.07 -9.24 -28.47
N VAL A 641 14.62 -10.40 -28.09
CA VAL A 641 13.81 -11.61 -27.81
C VAL A 641 12.77 -11.33 -26.74
N GLN A 642 13.14 -10.62 -25.66
CA GLN A 642 12.17 -10.21 -24.64
C GLN A 642 11.10 -9.28 -25.23
N GLY A 643 11.48 -8.34 -26.10
CA GLY A 643 10.53 -7.47 -26.80
C GLY A 643 9.55 -8.22 -27.72
N TRP A 644 9.99 -9.30 -28.34
CA TRP A 644 9.09 -10.20 -29.07
C TRP A 644 8.11 -10.89 -28.11
N ASN A 645 8.62 -11.41 -26.99
CA ASN A 645 7.79 -12.05 -25.97
C ASN A 645 6.78 -11.09 -25.34
N ASP A 646 7.17 -9.84 -25.06
CA ASP A 646 6.28 -8.80 -24.52
C ASP A 646 4.99 -8.72 -25.35
N LEU A 647 5.10 -8.62 -26.68
CA LEU A 647 3.96 -8.46 -27.58
C LEU A 647 3.24 -9.78 -27.87
N LYS A 648 3.97 -10.89 -27.96
CA LYS A 648 3.39 -12.23 -28.15
C LYS A 648 2.49 -12.60 -26.97
N TYR A 649 2.93 -12.36 -25.73
CA TYR A 649 2.15 -12.64 -24.54
C TYR A 649 1.06 -11.58 -24.29
N LEU A 650 1.29 -10.32 -24.66
CA LEU A 650 0.23 -9.31 -24.68
C LEU A 650 -0.95 -9.75 -25.56
N ALA A 651 -0.68 -10.21 -26.78
CA ALA A 651 -1.69 -10.73 -27.71
C ALA A 651 -2.45 -11.93 -27.13
N LYS A 652 -1.72 -12.93 -26.62
CA LYS A 652 -2.32 -14.12 -25.98
C LYS A 652 -3.22 -13.74 -24.81
N ASN A 653 -2.78 -12.77 -24.00
CA ASN A 653 -3.57 -12.33 -22.86
C ASN A 653 -4.87 -11.65 -23.31
N TYR A 654 -4.81 -10.72 -24.26
CA TYR A 654 -6.02 -10.10 -24.80
C TYR A 654 -6.94 -11.10 -25.49
N GLN A 655 -6.40 -12.09 -26.20
CA GLN A 655 -7.18 -13.15 -26.81
C GLN A 655 -7.92 -14.02 -25.78
N ARG A 656 -7.27 -14.33 -24.66
CA ARG A 656 -7.89 -15.03 -23.52
C ARG A 656 -9.03 -14.21 -22.91
N ILE A 657 -8.85 -12.88 -22.83
CA ILE A 657 -9.80 -11.96 -22.19
C ILE A 657 -10.99 -11.64 -23.11
N PHE A 658 -10.75 -11.51 -24.42
CA PHE A 658 -11.77 -11.12 -25.40
C PHE A 658 -11.90 -12.14 -26.55
N PRO A 659 -12.15 -13.43 -26.25
CA PRO A 659 -12.15 -14.50 -27.25
C PRO A 659 -13.23 -14.32 -28.33
N GLU A 660 -14.31 -13.59 -28.06
CA GLU A 660 -15.40 -13.34 -29.00
C GLU A 660 -14.98 -12.44 -30.17
N VAL A 661 -14.12 -11.44 -29.89
CA VAL A 661 -13.65 -10.50 -30.91
C VAL A 661 -12.28 -10.93 -31.46
N LEU A 662 -11.36 -11.39 -30.60
CA LEU A 662 -10.03 -11.87 -30.97
C LEU A 662 -10.05 -13.39 -31.26
N THR A 663 -10.86 -13.80 -32.24
CA THR A 663 -10.98 -15.22 -32.60
C THR A 663 -9.67 -15.83 -33.10
N PRO A 664 -9.43 -17.13 -32.91
CA PRO A 664 -8.21 -17.80 -33.36
C PRO A 664 -8.13 -17.95 -34.89
N LEU A 665 -9.22 -17.67 -35.63
CA LEU A 665 -9.25 -17.71 -37.08
C LEU A 665 -8.98 -16.32 -37.66
N TYR A 666 -7.93 -16.21 -38.47
CA TYR A 666 -7.56 -14.98 -39.16
C TYR A 666 -8.37 -14.77 -40.45
N SER A 667 -8.77 -13.54 -40.71
CA SER A 667 -9.20 -13.08 -42.03
C SER A 667 -8.79 -11.62 -42.25
N THR A 668 -8.50 -11.26 -43.49
CA THR A 668 -8.10 -9.90 -43.90
C THR A 668 -9.22 -8.87 -43.76
N GLU A 669 -10.48 -9.32 -43.76
CA GLU A 669 -11.62 -8.47 -43.48
C GLU A 669 -11.73 -8.17 -41.98
N LYS A 670 -11.51 -9.17 -41.12
CA LYS A 670 -11.73 -9.03 -39.67
C LYS A 670 -10.61 -8.29 -38.95
N PHE A 671 -9.36 -8.55 -39.35
CA PHE A 671 -8.18 -8.05 -38.66
C PHE A 671 -7.40 -7.07 -39.53
N TYR A 672 -7.08 -5.92 -38.96
CA TYR A 672 -6.21 -4.92 -39.57
C TYR A 672 -5.03 -4.62 -38.65
N PHE A 673 -3.82 -4.93 -39.12
CA PHE A 673 -2.57 -4.68 -38.42
C PHE A 673 -1.74 -3.67 -39.21
N ARG A 674 -1.19 -2.65 -38.54
CA ARG A 674 -0.29 -1.68 -39.18
C ARG A 674 0.81 -1.24 -38.22
N HIS A 675 2.00 -1.00 -38.75
CA HIS A 675 3.16 -0.55 -37.99
C HIS A 675 3.85 0.62 -38.70
N THR A 676 4.75 1.32 -38.01
CA THR A 676 5.66 2.30 -38.64
C THR A 676 6.78 1.60 -39.41
N SER A 677 7.63 2.33 -40.13
CA SER A 677 8.74 1.77 -40.91
C SER A 677 9.93 1.24 -40.09
N SER A 678 9.92 1.35 -38.76
CA SER A 678 11.04 0.90 -37.94
C SER A 678 11.03 -0.63 -37.73
N GLN A 679 12.21 -1.25 -37.72
CA GLN A 679 12.35 -2.70 -37.47
C GLN A 679 11.61 -3.13 -36.19
N ARG A 680 11.76 -2.37 -35.11
CA ARG A 680 11.17 -2.71 -33.81
C ARG A 680 9.64 -2.69 -33.78
N THR A 681 9.00 -1.79 -34.54
CA THR A 681 7.53 -1.73 -34.62
C THR A 681 6.98 -2.80 -35.55
N GLN A 682 7.67 -3.08 -36.66
CA GLN A 682 7.35 -4.20 -37.54
C GLN A 682 7.45 -5.54 -36.80
N ALA A 683 8.56 -5.82 -36.12
CA ALA A 683 8.75 -7.05 -35.36
C ALA A 683 7.75 -7.16 -34.20
N SER A 684 7.38 -6.04 -33.57
CA SER A 684 6.33 -6.02 -32.54
C SER A 684 4.96 -6.42 -33.10
N ALA A 685 4.61 -5.94 -34.29
CA ALA A 685 3.38 -6.33 -34.98
C ALA A 685 3.38 -7.82 -35.34
N GLN A 686 4.50 -8.33 -35.84
CA GLN A 686 4.68 -9.75 -36.15
C GLN A 686 4.54 -10.63 -34.90
N ALA A 687 5.19 -10.25 -33.80
CA ALA A 687 5.10 -10.96 -32.53
C ALA A 687 3.66 -11.00 -31.98
N PHE A 688 2.93 -9.89 -32.07
CA PHE A 688 1.53 -9.83 -31.67
C PHE A 688 0.64 -10.75 -32.53
N VAL A 689 0.84 -10.76 -33.84
CA VAL A 689 0.14 -11.66 -34.77
C VAL A 689 0.44 -13.13 -34.45
N ASP A 690 1.70 -13.47 -34.18
CA ASP A 690 2.07 -14.83 -33.77
C ASP A 690 1.48 -15.23 -32.41
N GLY A 691 1.28 -14.25 -31.52
CA GLY A 691 0.57 -14.47 -30.27
C GLY A 691 -0.91 -14.82 -30.46
N LEU A 692 -1.58 -14.22 -31.45
CA LEU A 692 -3.00 -14.47 -31.74
C LEU A 692 -3.27 -15.76 -32.53
N PHE A 693 -2.40 -16.10 -33.48
CA PHE A 693 -2.70 -17.12 -34.50
C PHE A 693 -1.71 -18.29 -34.53
N GLY A 694 -0.72 -18.28 -33.65
CA GLY A 694 0.30 -19.31 -33.58
C GLY A 694 1.63 -18.89 -34.21
N GLU A 695 2.64 -19.72 -33.99
CA GLU A 695 4.02 -19.39 -34.34
C GLU A 695 4.23 -19.24 -35.85
N ASN A 696 5.00 -18.23 -36.25
CA ASN A 696 5.30 -17.88 -37.64
C ASN A 696 4.08 -17.45 -38.50
N PHE A 697 2.90 -17.27 -37.91
CA PHE A 697 1.70 -16.89 -38.65
C PHE A 697 1.80 -15.48 -39.27
N HIS A 698 2.64 -14.60 -38.72
CA HIS A 698 2.94 -13.30 -39.30
C HIS A 698 3.40 -13.36 -40.77
N ARG A 699 3.96 -14.49 -41.23
CA ARG A 699 4.35 -14.70 -42.63
C ARG A 699 3.14 -14.84 -43.58
N SER A 700 1.99 -15.22 -43.03
CA SER A 700 0.72 -15.37 -43.75
C SER A 700 -0.16 -14.10 -43.69
N VAL A 701 0.30 -13.06 -43.00
CA VAL A 701 -0.40 -11.77 -42.87
C VAL A 701 0.25 -10.74 -43.79
N HIS A 702 -0.57 -10.08 -44.61
CA HIS A 702 -0.12 -8.94 -45.39
C HIS A 702 -0.22 -7.66 -44.53
N PHE A 703 0.94 -7.13 -44.13
CA PHE A 703 1.02 -5.83 -43.46
C PHE A 703 1.05 -4.70 -44.51
N PRO A 704 0.17 -3.68 -44.40
CA PRO A 704 0.23 -2.51 -45.26
C PRO A 704 1.58 -1.83 -45.17
N GLN A 705 2.14 -1.43 -46.32
CA GLN A 705 3.40 -0.70 -46.35
C GLN A 705 3.25 0.67 -45.66
N PRO A 706 4.15 1.02 -44.72
CA PRO A 706 4.12 2.34 -44.08
C PRO A 706 4.32 3.44 -45.13
N PRO A 707 3.50 4.50 -45.15
CA PRO A 707 3.67 5.60 -46.08
C PRO A 707 4.94 6.41 -45.73
N ASN A 708 5.55 7.05 -46.73
CA ASN A 708 6.75 7.88 -46.53
C ASN A 708 6.51 9.04 -45.55
N ASN A 709 5.29 9.61 -45.56
CA ASN A 709 4.85 10.60 -44.59
C ASN A 709 3.66 10.03 -43.82
N ASP A 710 3.94 9.38 -42.69
CA ASP A 710 2.91 8.73 -41.88
C ASP A 710 2.32 9.70 -40.85
N THR A 711 1.25 10.37 -41.27
CA THR A 711 0.46 11.31 -40.45
C THR A 711 -0.41 10.61 -39.41
N LEU A 712 -0.59 9.30 -39.50
CA LEU A 712 -1.38 8.51 -38.56
C LEU A 712 -0.53 8.00 -37.39
N LEU A 713 0.58 7.31 -37.69
CA LEU A 713 1.42 6.64 -36.68
C LEU A 713 2.67 7.44 -36.30
N THR A 714 3.01 8.48 -37.05
CA THR A 714 4.07 9.44 -36.70
C THR A 714 3.66 10.91 -36.97
N PRO A 715 2.47 11.37 -36.52
CA PRO A 715 1.96 12.72 -36.82
C PRO A 715 2.94 13.84 -36.45
N TYR A 716 3.69 13.65 -35.37
CA TYR A 716 4.70 14.60 -34.88
C TYR A 716 5.85 14.80 -35.87
N SER A 717 6.23 13.79 -36.65
CA SER A 717 7.35 13.89 -37.61
C SER A 717 7.09 14.96 -38.68
N SER A 718 5.83 15.13 -39.09
CA SER A 718 5.40 16.15 -40.05
C SER A 718 4.96 17.48 -39.41
N CYS A 719 4.97 17.60 -38.09
CA CYS A 719 4.50 18.80 -37.38
C CYS A 719 5.68 19.73 -37.06
N SER A 720 5.84 20.81 -37.84
CA SER A 720 6.95 21.77 -37.66
C SER A 720 6.93 22.42 -36.26
N ILE A 721 5.75 22.78 -35.75
CA ILE A 721 5.58 23.39 -34.42
C ILE A 721 6.06 22.44 -33.32
N TRP A 722 5.66 21.17 -33.39
CA TRP A 722 6.07 20.16 -32.41
C TRP A 722 7.58 19.90 -32.49
N ASN A 723 8.11 19.76 -33.70
CA ASN A 723 9.55 19.55 -33.93
C ASN A 723 10.38 20.72 -33.39
N GLU A 724 9.94 21.96 -33.59
CA GLU A 724 10.62 23.15 -33.05
C GLU A 724 10.64 23.13 -31.52
N GLN A 725 9.52 22.76 -30.88
CA GLN A 725 9.44 22.66 -29.42
C GLN A 725 10.29 21.51 -28.86
N ASP A 726 10.25 20.33 -29.49
CA ASP A 726 11.08 19.19 -29.10
C ASP A 726 12.57 19.49 -29.26
N ASN A 727 12.96 20.18 -30.34
CA ASN A 727 14.36 20.60 -30.55
C ASN A 727 14.86 21.55 -29.45
N LYS A 728 14.00 22.46 -28.96
CA LYS A 728 14.32 23.36 -27.86
C LYS A 728 14.33 22.67 -26.49
N ASN A 729 13.74 21.47 -26.37
CA ASN A 729 13.62 20.77 -25.10
C ASN A 729 15.00 20.39 -24.54
N GLY A 730 15.38 21.01 -23.42
CA GLY A 730 16.70 20.84 -22.81
C GLY A 730 17.72 21.93 -23.16
N GLU A 731 17.36 22.93 -23.96
CA GLU A 731 18.15 24.16 -24.14
C GLU A 731 18.16 25.02 -22.86
N PRO A 732 19.16 25.92 -22.70
CA PRO A 732 19.21 26.84 -21.56
C PRO A 732 17.89 27.58 -21.31
N GLY A 733 17.43 27.58 -20.06
CA GLY A 733 16.18 28.23 -19.66
C GLY A 733 14.94 27.33 -19.70
N THR A 734 15.00 26.14 -20.29
CA THR A 734 13.93 25.14 -20.19
C THR A 734 13.90 24.46 -18.82
N GLU A 735 12.75 23.92 -18.42
CA GLU A 735 12.62 23.19 -17.14
C GLU A 735 13.57 21.99 -17.09
N LEU A 736 13.74 21.25 -18.19
CA LEU A 736 14.69 20.14 -18.24
C LEU A 736 16.14 20.60 -18.00
N PHE A 737 16.56 21.71 -18.60
CA PHE A 737 17.90 22.27 -18.38
C PHE A 737 18.10 22.75 -16.94
N LYS A 738 17.11 23.49 -16.40
CA LYS A 738 17.12 23.95 -15.00
C LYS A 738 17.22 22.78 -14.03
N PHE A 739 16.48 21.69 -14.27
CA PHE A 739 16.56 20.49 -13.44
C PHE A 739 17.93 19.82 -13.54
N LYS A 740 18.46 19.68 -14.77
CA LYS A 740 19.79 19.09 -15.02
C LYS A 740 20.95 19.88 -14.40
N THR A 741 20.74 21.15 -14.10
CA THR A 741 21.71 22.03 -13.44
C THR A 741 21.36 22.33 -11.98
N SER A 742 20.32 21.68 -11.46
CA SER A 742 19.82 21.91 -10.10
C SER A 742 20.76 21.35 -9.02
N ALA A 743 20.70 21.95 -7.83
CA ALA A 743 21.40 21.43 -6.66
C ALA A 743 20.98 20.00 -6.30
N LEU A 744 19.71 19.64 -6.52
CA LEU A 744 19.18 18.30 -6.26
C LEU A 744 19.86 17.24 -7.13
N LEU A 745 19.91 17.44 -8.45
CA LEU A 745 20.54 16.46 -9.33
C LEU A 745 22.06 16.42 -9.12
N ASN A 746 22.71 17.57 -8.91
CA ASN A 746 24.14 17.62 -8.60
C ASN A 746 24.47 16.86 -7.31
N GLN A 747 23.64 17.00 -6.27
CA GLN A 747 23.79 16.23 -5.04
C GLN A 747 23.57 14.73 -5.29
N THR A 748 22.54 14.36 -6.05
CA THR A 748 22.25 12.96 -6.42
C THR A 748 23.45 12.33 -7.15
N ILE A 749 24.06 13.03 -8.10
CA ILE A 749 25.28 12.59 -8.80
C ILE A 749 26.42 12.39 -7.80
N SER A 750 26.61 13.32 -6.87
CA SER A 750 27.64 13.22 -5.82
C SER A 750 27.41 12.01 -4.90
N ASP A 751 26.16 11.76 -4.52
CA ASP A 751 25.79 10.66 -3.63
C ASP A 751 26.03 9.30 -4.30
N ILE A 752 25.59 9.14 -5.56
CA ILE A 752 25.88 7.93 -6.37
C ILE A 752 27.38 7.73 -6.53
N SER A 753 28.13 8.80 -6.85
CA SER A 753 29.59 8.71 -7.03
C SER A 753 30.30 8.28 -5.74
N THR A 754 29.83 8.80 -4.60
CA THR A 754 30.34 8.45 -3.27
C THR A 754 30.01 7.00 -2.94
N ARG A 755 28.77 6.54 -3.19
CA ARG A 755 28.36 5.13 -3.06
C ARG A 755 29.27 4.20 -3.86
N LEU A 756 29.68 4.61 -5.06
CA LEU A 756 30.59 3.87 -5.93
C LEU A 756 32.09 3.97 -5.52
N GLY A 757 32.39 4.65 -4.42
CA GLY A 757 33.74 4.77 -3.85
C GLY A 757 34.63 5.81 -4.54
N PHE A 758 34.08 6.66 -5.39
CA PHE A 758 34.81 7.78 -5.99
C PHE A 758 34.90 8.96 -5.00
N GLN A 759 36.05 9.62 -4.98
CA GLN A 759 36.31 10.79 -4.11
C GLN A 759 35.97 12.13 -4.80
N TYR A 760 35.34 12.06 -5.97
CA TYR A 760 34.89 13.18 -6.78
C TYR A 760 33.58 12.81 -7.47
N PRO A 761 32.72 13.80 -7.79
CA PRO A 761 31.51 13.52 -8.55
C PRO A 761 31.86 13.07 -9.96
N LEU A 762 31.27 11.93 -10.37
CA LEU A 762 31.29 11.49 -11.76
C LEU A 762 30.49 12.45 -12.64
N GLU A 763 30.76 12.43 -13.94
CA GLU A 763 29.98 13.22 -14.88
C GLU A 763 28.55 12.65 -15.02
N TYR A 764 27.56 13.52 -15.24
CA TYR A 764 26.17 13.10 -15.49
C TYR A 764 26.07 12.06 -16.62
N LYS A 765 26.90 12.15 -17.66
CA LYS A 765 26.93 11.17 -18.76
C LYS A 765 27.31 9.76 -18.29
N GLN A 766 28.19 9.64 -17.30
CA GLN A 766 28.60 8.36 -16.71
C GLN A 766 27.48 7.78 -15.85
N ILE A 767 26.88 8.60 -14.99
CA ILE A 767 25.69 8.22 -14.19
C ILE A 767 24.56 7.75 -15.11
N LYS A 768 24.26 8.53 -16.15
CA LYS A 768 23.21 8.20 -17.13
C LYS A 768 23.53 6.91 -17.89
N LEU A 769 24.79 6.66 -18.24
CA LEU A 769 25.20 5.42 -18.92
C LEU A 769 24.98 4.19 -18.04
N MET A 770 25.36 4.27 -16.75
CA MET A 770 25.10 3.21 -15.76
C MET A 770 23.59 2.98 -15.59
N TRP A 771 22.81 4.07 -15.50
CA TRP A 771 21.36 3.99 -15.36
C TRP A 771 20.69 3.41 -16.61
N ASP A 772 21.16 3.81 -17.81
CA ASP A 772 20.70 3.26 -19.08
C ASP A 772 20.97 1.77 -19.19
N MET A 773 22.16 1.32 -18.78
CA MET A 773 22.49 -0.10 -18.77
C MET A 773 21.62 -0.86 -17.77
N CYS A 774 21.49 -0.36 -16.54
CA CYS A 774 20.62 -0.93 -15.50
C CYS A 774 19.21 -1.21 -16.03
N ARG A 775 18.54 -0.19 -16.58
CA ARG A 775 17.14 -0.32 -17.05
C ARG A 775 16.99 -1.18 -18.30
N LEU A 776 17.98 -1.15 -19.20
CA LEU A 776 17.96 -1.97 -20.41
C LEU A 776 18.18 -3.45 -20.10
N GLU A 777 19.21 -3.78 -19.33
CA GLU A 777 19.48 -5.17 -18.94
C GLU A 777 18.35 -5.76 -18.10
N GLN A 778 17.78 -4.98 -17.17
CA GLN A 778 16.63 -5.42 -16.39
C GLN A 778 15.40 -5.70 -17.27
N ALA A 779 15.25 -4.96 -18.38
CA ALA A 779 14.19 -5.21 -19.35
C ALA A 779 14.51 -6.38 -20.29
N TRP A 780 15.78 -6.68 -20.56
CA TRP A 780 16.17 -7.84 -21.38
C TRP A 780 16.05 -9.16 -20.62
N TYR A 781 16.31 -9.14 -19.30
CA TYR A 781 16.35 -10.32 -18.45
C TYR A 781 15.54 -10.11 -17.18
N LEU A 782 14.25 -10.48 -17.22
CA LEU A 782 13.33 -10.26 -16.10
C LEU A 782 13.75 -11.01 -14.82
N ASP A 783 14.24 -12.24 -14.97
CA ASP A 783 14.59 -13.12 -13.84
C ASP A 783 16.01 -12.87 -13.29
N ARG A 784 16.76 -11.94 -13.89
CA ARG A 784 18.14 -11.66 -13.51
C ARG A 784 18.32 -10.19 -13.15
N PRO A 785 18.83 -9.85 -11.94
CA PRO A 785 19.14 -8.48 -11.60
C PRO A 785 20.26 -7.93 -12.50
N SER A 786 20.08 -6.73 -13.04
CA SER A 786 21.19 -6.03 -13.70
C SER A 786 22.22 -5.59 -12.66
N PRO A 787 23.52 -5.92 -12.83
CA PRO A 787 24.57 -5.49 -11.91
C PRO A 787 24.68 -3.97 -11.77
N TRP A 788 24.34 -3.23 -12.82
CA TRP A 788 24.39 -1.78 -12.82
C TRP A 788 23.30 -1.11 -11.99
N CYS A 789 22.22 -1.83 -11.66
CA CYS A 789 21.17 -1.27 -10.81
C CYS A 789 21.59 -1.15 -9.33
N ALA A 790 22.62 -1.89 -8.90
CA ALA A 790 23.18 -1.76 -7.55
C ALA A 790 23.79 -0.38 -7.26
N ALA A 791 24.20 0.33 -8.32
CA ALA A 791 24.77 1.67 -8.24
C ALA A 791 23.81 2.72 -7.65
N PHE A 792 22.51 2.43 -7.63
CA PHE A 792 21.46 3.39 -7.27
C PHE A 792 20.61 2.88 -6.12
N THR A 793 20.10 3.81 -5.33
CA THR A 793 19.00 3.63 -4.40
C THR A 793 17.68 4.07 -5.04
N LEU A 794 16.55 3.67 -4.48
CA LEU A 794 15.22 4.07 -4.95
C LEU A 794 15.07 5.60 -5.07
N ARG A 795 15.56 6.35 -4.09
CA ARG A 795 15.47 7.82 -4.08
C ARG A 795 16.26 8.46 -5.22
N GLU A 796 17.46 7.95 -5.50
CA GLU A 796 18.28 8.45 -6.61
C GLU A 796 17.62 8.11 -7.95
N ILE A 797 17.02 6.93 -8.07
CA ILE A 797 16.21 6.55 -9.24
C ILE A 797 14.99 7.47 -9.39
N ASP A 798 14.29 7.85 -8.32
CA ASP A 798 13.16 8.79 -8.40
C ASP A 798 13.59 10.15 -8.96
N VAL A 799 14.77 10.66 -8.58
CA VAL A 799 15.32 11.91 -9.12
C VAL A 799 15.65 11.76 -10.61
N LEU A 800 16.28 10.64 -11.00
CA LEU A 800 16.62 10.35 -12.40
C LEU A 800 15.35 10.17 -13.26
N GLU A 801 14.36 9.45 -12.75
CA GLU A 801 13.05 9.28 -13.38
C GLU A 801 12.35 10.62 -13.55
N PHE A 802 12.34 11.47 -12.53
CA PHE A 802 11.74 12.79 -12.61
C PHE A 802 12.39 13.64 -13.71
N SER A 803 13.71 13.53 -13.91
CA SER A 803 14.36 14.17 -15.05
C SER A 803 13.83 13.70 -16.41
N GLU A 804 13.53 12.41 -16.56
CA GLU A 804 12.94 11.89 -17.80
C GLU A 804 11.45 12.26 -17.90
N ASP A 805 10.70 12.23 -16.80
CA ASP A 805 9.30 12.66 -16.78
C ASP A 805 9.18 14.13 -17.17
N LEU A 806 10.08 15.00 -16.70
CA LEU A 806 10.14 16.40 -17.09
C LEU A 806 10.45 16.56 -18.59
N LYS A 807 11.40 15.78 -19.10
CA LYS A 807 11.70 15.73 -20.55
C LYS A 807 10.46 15.34 -21.35
N TYR A 808 9.74 14.29 -20.94
CA TYR A 808 8.54 13.83 -21.66
C TYR A 808 7.33 14.75 -21.46
N GLN A 809 7.19 15.39 -20.30
CA GLN A 809 6.17 16.40 -20.02
C GLN A 809 6.22 17.55 -21.03
N TYR A 810 7.42 18.02 -21.35
CA TYR A 810 7.67 19.10 -22.32
C TYR A 810 8.04 18.62 -23.73
N LYS A 811 7.96 17.32 -24.00
CA LYS A 811 8.08 16.74 -25.35
C LYS A 811 6.71 16.33 -25.88
N SER A 812 6.06 15.40 -25.19
CA SER A 812 4.82 14.73 -25.60
C SER A 812 3.72 14.78 -24.53
N GLY A 813 3.97 15.43 -23.39
CA GLY A 813 3.04 15.60 -22.28
C GLY A 813 2.28 16.92 -22.26
N TYR A 814 1.81 17.33 -21.10
CA TYR A 814 0.97 18.52 -20.93
C TYR A 814 1.72 19.85 -20.95
N GLY A 815 3.06 19.83 -21.05
CA GLY A 815 3.90 21.03 -21.04
C GLY A 815 3.79 21.87 -22.31
N ASN A 816 3.32 21.31 -23.42
CA ASN A 816 3.14 22.04 -24.69
C ASN A 816 1.68 22.00 -25.15
N GLU A 817 1.13 23.17 -25.52
CA GLU A 817 -0.27 23.32 -25.95
C GLU A 817 -0.61 22.63 -27.28
N ILE A 818 0.42 22.30 -28.09
CA ILE A 818 0.23 21.58 -29.35
C ILE A 818 -0.02 20.08 -29.12
N ASN A 819 0.52 19.50 -28.04
CA ASN A 819 0.53 18.06 -27.81
C ASN A 819 -0.87 17.40 -27.83
N PRO A 820 -1.92 17.97 -27.21
CA PRO A 820 -3.28 17.40 -27.31
C PRO A 820 -3.86 17.37 -28.74
N LYS A 821 -3.24 18.08 -29.69
CA LYS A 821 -3.74 18.27 -31.05
C LYS A 821 -3.00 17.40 -32.07
N VAL A 822 -1.71 17.15 -31.85
CA VAL A 822 -0.86 16.33 -32.73
C VAL A 822 -1.45 14.96 -33.09
N PRO A 823 -2.03 14.17 -32.16
CA PRO A 823 -2.52 12.82 -32.48
C PRO A 823 -3.92 12.83 -33.14
N CYS A 824 -4.33 13.91 -33.80
CA CYS A 824 -5.69 14.05 -34.33
C CYS A 824 -6.09 12.88 -35.23
N GLU A 825 -5.25 12.47 -36.18
CA GLU A 825 -5.62 11.44 -37.15
C GLU A 825 -5.84 10.08 -36.48
N ILE A 826 -5.04 9.72 -35.47
CA ILE A 826 -5.18 8.43 -34.78
C ILE A 826 -6.40 8.41 -33.86
N ILE A 827 -6.74 9.55 -33.22
CA ILE A 827 -8.00 9.67 -32.46
C ILE A 827 -9.20 9.63 -33.41
N GLN A 828 -9.13 10.33 -34.54
CA GLN A 828 -10.18 10.31 -35.56
C GLN A 828 -10.38 8.91 -36.14
N ASP A 829 -9.30 8.18 -36.44
CA ASP A 829 -9.36 6.79 -36.89
C ASP A 829 -10.03 5.88 -35.85
N MET A 830 -9.61 5.96 -34.58
CA MET A 830 -10.23 5.23 -33.47
C MET A 830 -11.75 5.48 -33.41
N LEU A 831 -12.17 6.75 -33.42
CA LEU A 831 -13.59 7.12 -33.33
C LEU A 831 -14.39 6.62 -34.55
N LYS A 832 -13.84 6.73 -35.76
CA LYS A 832 -14.48 6.26 -37.00
C LYS A 832 -14.63 4.75 -37.01
N ARG A 833 -13.59 3.99 -36.66
CA ARG A 833 -13.62 2.51 -36.64
C ARG A 833 -14.54 1.93 -35.58
N LEU A 834 -14.64 2.60 -34.43
CA LEU A 834 -15.55 2.21 -33.35
C LEU A 834 -17.00 2.66 -33.63
N SER A 835 -17.21 3.71 -34.42
CA SER A 835 -18.55 4.19 -34.81
C SER A 835 -19.30 3.20 -35.71
N THR A 836 -18.60 2.44 -36.55
CA THR A 836 -19.22 1.52 -37.50
C THR A 836 -19.27 0.08 -36.96
N ASP A 837 -20.33 -0.64 -37.27
CA ASP A 837 -20.41 -2.09 -37.05
C ASP A 837 -19.74 -2.88 -38.20
N SER A 838 -19.29 -2.19 -39.25
CA SER A 838 -18.59 -2.77 -40.39
C SER A 838 -17.20 -3.30 -40.02
N GLN A 839 -16.65 -4.16 -40.87
CA GLN A 839 -15.25 -4.59 -40.78
C GLN A 839 -14.26 -3.40 -40.92
N PRO A 840 -13.04 -3.49 -40.34
CA PRO A 840 -12.55 -4.57 -39.48
C PRO A 840 -13.10 -4.50 -38.05
N GLN A 841 -13.26 -5.66 -37.42
CA GLN A 841 -13.62 -5.77 -35.99
C GLN A 841 -12.41 -5.54 -35.08
N VAL A 842 -11.21 -5.92 -35.54
CA VAL A 842 -9.96 -5.80 -34.79
C VAL A 842 -9.00 -4.92 -35.56
N THR A 843 -8.53 -3.85 -34.91
CA THR A 843 -7.53 -2.92 -35.45
C THR A 843 -6.40 -2.79 -34.45
N ALA A 844 -5.17 -3.04 -34.86
CA ALA A 844 -4.00 -2.91 -34.00
C ALA A 844 -2.85 -2.17 -34.69
N TYR A 845 -2.38 -1.12 -34.03
CA TYR A 845 -1.34 -0.21 -34.47
C TYR A 845 -0.09 -0.35 -33.60
N PHE A 846 1.08 -0.40 -34.25
CA PHE A 846 2.38 -0.53 -33.58
C PHE A 846 3.27 0.67 -33.88
N ALA A 847 3.53 1.48 -32.85
CA ALA A 847 4.16 2.79 -32.97
C ALA A 847 5.22 3.04 -31.86
N HIS A 848 5.45 4.31 -31.55
CA HIS A 848 6.50 4.76 -30.63
C HIS A 848 5.92 5.42 -29.38
N SER A 849 6.78 5.51 -28.37
CA SER A 849 6.56 6.22 -27.09
C SER A 849 5.83 7.56 -27.25
N SER A 850 6.34 8.44 -28.11
CA SER A 850 5.74 9.77 -28.32
C SER A 850 4.27 9.71 -28.75
N LEU A 851 3.87 8.79 -29.64
CA LEU A 851 2.49 8.72 -30.10
C LEU A 851 1.55 8.29 -28.98
N LEU A 852 1.92 7.25 -28.23
CA LEU A 852 1.11 6.77 -27.11
C LEU A 852 0.89 7.88 -26.08
N GLN A 853 1.96 8.59 -25.69
CA GLN A 853 1.87 9.71 -24.75
C GLN A 853 1.00 10.85 -25.28
N LEU A 854 1.16 11.23 -26.56
CA LEU A 854 0.33 12.27 -27.18
C LEU A 854 -1.14 11.87 -27.19
N VAL A 855 -1.47 10.61 -27.50
CA VAL A 855 -2.84 10.08 -27.44
C VAL A 855 -3.39 10.17 -26.01
N LEU A 856 -2.63 9.77 -24.99
CA LEU A 856 -3.05 9.92 -23.59
C LEU A 856 -3.33 11.40 -23.23
N VAL A 857 -2.49 12.32 -23.70
CA VAL A 857 -2.69 13.76 -23.51
C VAL A 857 -3.98 14.24 -24.18
N ALA A 858 -4.24 13.82 -25.42
CA ALA A 858 -5.45 14.16 -26.17
C ALA A 858 -6.73 13.62 -25.52
N LEU A 859 -6.65 12.47 -24.86
CA LEU A 859 -7.73 11.88 -24.05
C LEU A 859 -7.91 12.60 -22.69
N GLY A 860 -6.98 13.46 -22.28
CA GLY A 860 -7.01 14.12 -20.98
C GLY A 860 -6.60 13.22 -19.81
N ALA A 861 -5.91 12.11 -20.08
CA ALA A 861 -5.50 11.12 -19.09
C ALA A 861 -4.25 11.55 -18.29
N TYR A 862 -4.22 11.24 -16.99
CA TYR A 862 -3.06 11.48 -16.11
C TYR A 862 -2.55 12.93 -16.08
N ARG A 863 -3.45 13.90 -16.28
CA ARG A 863 -3.12 15.32 -16.11
C ARG A 863 -2.97 15.65 -14.62
N ASP A 864 -1.80 16.14 -14.24
CA ASP A 864 -1.55 16.71 -12.93
C ASP A 864 -2.26 18.06 -12.73
N SER A 865 -2.59 18.38 -11.48
CA SER A 865 -3.16 19.70 -11.12
C SER A 865 -2.15 20.85 -11.29
N VAL A 866 -0.86 20.53 -11.19
CA VAL A 866 0.27 21.44 -11.42
C VAL A 866 1.25 20.75 -12.36
N LEU A 867 1.79 21.47 -13.35
CA LEU A 867 2.78 20.91 -14.27
C LEU A 867 4.08 20.58 -13.53
N LEU A 868 4.79 19.55 -13.99
CA LEU A 868 6.15 19.27 -13.50
C LEU A 868 7.07 20.45 -13.86
N THR A 869 7.81 20.93 -12.88
CA THR A 869 8.82 21.99 -13.04
C THR A 869 10.15 21.52 -12.45
N SER A 870 11.22 22.24 -12.73
CA SER A 870 12.56 21.95 -12.27
C SER A 870 12.75 22.01 -10.74
N ASP A 871 11.83 22.63 -10.02
CA ASP A 871 11.92 22.91 -8.59
C ASP A 871 10.84 22.22 -7.75
N ASN A 872 9.91 21.49 -8.36
CA ASN A 872 8.75 20.94 -7.66
C ASN A 872 8.80 19.41 -7.43
N PHE A 873 9.96 18.77 -7.61
CA PHE A 873 10.17 17.33 -7.39
C PHE A 873 9.61 16.83 -6.05
N GLU A 874 9.90 17.51 -4.94
CA GLU A 874 9.46 17.09 -3.61
C GLU A 874 7.94 17.13 -3.44
N THR A 875 7.29 18.15 -4.02
CA THR A 875 5.83 18.31 -3.99
C THR A 875 5.11 17.41 -5.00
N MET A 876 5.82 16.94 -6.03
CA MET A 876 5.32 16.10 -7.12
C MET A 876 5.70 14.62 -6.95
N SER A 877 5.88 14.17 -5.71
CA SER A 877 6.15 12.75 -5.39
C SER A 877 5.02 11.82 -5.84
N GLN A 878 3.76 12.29 -5.81
CA GLN A 878 2.56 11.56 -6.23
C GLN A 878 2.05 11.98 -7.62
N ARG A 879 2.94 12.49 -8.48
CA ARG A 879 2.59 12.93 -9.84
C ARG A 879 1.89 11.82 -10.63
N LYS A 880 0.86 12.20 -11.39
CA LYS A 880 0.18 11.34 -12.35
C LYS A 880 1.00 11.14 -13.61
N TRP A 881 1.72 12.18 -14.05
CA TRP A 881 2.61 12.10 -15.21
C TRP A 881 3.91 11.37 -14.86
N ARG A 882 3.83 10.03 -14.83
CA ARG A 882 4.95 9.14 -14.51
C ARG A 882 5.20 8.14 -15.63
N THR A 883 6.23 8.36 -16.42
CA THR A 883 6.42 7.65 -17.70
C THR A 883 6.65 6.15 -17.57
N SER A 884 7.16 5.66 -16.43
CA SER A 884 7.28 4.22 -16.14
C SER A 884 5.95 3.49 -16.10
N LEU A 885 4.88 4.16 -15.67
CA LEU A 885 3.53 3.60 -15.60
C LEU A 885 2.71 3.87 -16.86
N LEU A 886 2.99 4.98 -17.56
CA LEU A 886 2.23 5.39 -18.73
C LEU A 886 2.72 4.73 -20.02
N ASP A 887 4.03 4.64 -20.18
CA ASP A 887 4.67 4.25 -21.44
C ASP A 887 5.96 3.45 -21.18
N PRO A 888 5.85 2.26 -20.55
CA PRO A 888 6.94 1.30 -20.52
C PRO A 888 7.22 0.73 -21.92
N PHE A 889 8.21 -0.16 -22.05
CA PHE A 889 8.25 -1.03 -23.23
C PHE A 889 6.92 -1.77 -23.39
N ALA A 890 6.49 -2.00 -24.63
CA ALA A 890 5.17 -2.57 -24.96
C ALA A 890 3.96 -1.84 -24.32
N GLY A 891 4.15 -0.61 -23.82
CA GLY A 891 3.07 0.22 -23.32
C GLY A 891 1.96 0.33 -24.37
N ASN A 892 0.71 0.16 -23.98
CA ASN A 892 -0.40 0.01 -24.91
C ASN A 892 -1.72 0.57 -24.39
N LEU A 893 -2.51 1.11 -25.32
CA LEU A 893 -3.88 1.55 -25.12
C LEU A 893 -4.81 0.65 -25.94
N ALA A 894 -5.60 -0.19 -25.27
CA ALA A 894 -6.67 -0.96 -25.90
C ALA A 894 -8.03 -0.29 -25.65
N VAL A 895 -8.89 -0.22 -26.66
CA VAL A 895 -10.22 0.38 -26.59
C VAL A 895 -11.24 -0.62 -27.10
N ILE A 896 -12.11 -1.08 -26.20
CA ILE A 896 -13.03 -2.18 -26.44
C ILE A 896 -14.45 -1.62 -26.47
N LYS A 897 -15.15 -1.77 -27.59
CA LYS A 897 -16.58 -1.42 -27.70
C LYS A 897 -17.43 -2.65 -27.48
N TYR A 898 -18.51 -2.47 -26.73
CA TYR A 898 -19.49 -3.48 -26.40
C TYR A 898 -20.87 -3.10 -26.92
N ASN A 899 -21.62 -4.09 -27.41
CA ASN A 899 -23.05 -3.98 -27.64
C ASN A 899 -23.79 -4.64 -26.49
N CYS A 900 -24.78 -3.94 -25.92
CA CYS A 900 -25.56 -4.39 -24.78
C CYS A 900 -26.95 -4.86 -25.22
N SER A 901 -27.50 -5.87 -24.56
CA SER A 901 -28.84 -6.40 -24.88
C SER A 901 -29.95 -5.50 -24.36
N ASP A 902 -31.13 -5.52 -25.01
CA ASP A 902 -32.34 -4.78 -24.58
C ASP A 902 -32.84 -5.10 -23.17
N ASN A 903 -32.37 -6.20 -22.57
CA ASN A 903 -32.68 -6.59 -21.19
C ASN A 903 -31.89 -5.79 -20.13
N THR A 904 -31.03 -4.85 -20.53
CA THR A 904 -30.36 -3.94 -19.60
C THR A 904 -31.19 -2.68 -19.35
N GLN A 905 -30.98 -2.03 -18.20
CA GLN A 905 -31.57 -0.72 -17.92
C GLN A 905 -31.12 0.36 -18.93
N ASP A 906 -30.01 0.13 -19.62
CA ASP A 906 -29.49 0.99 -20.68
C ASP A 906 -28.84 0.13 -21.78
N PRO A 907 -29.52 -0.06 -22.94
CA PRO A 907 -29.01 -0.86 -24.05
C PRO A 907 -27.99 -0.11 -24.92
N SER A 908 -27.61 1.12 -24.57
CA SER A 908 -26.65 1.89 -25.36
C SER A 908 -25.27 1.21 -25.41
N PRO A 909 -24.56 1.28 -26.55
CA PRO A 909 -23.22 0.73 -26.67
C PRO A 909 -22.26 1.33 -25.64
N LYS A 910 -21.39 0.50 -25.08
CA LYS A 910 -20.40 0.89 -24.06
C LYS A 910 -18.99 0.78 -24.60
N VAL A 911 -18.06 1.50 -23.99
CA VAL A 911 -16.62 1.43 -24.30
C VAL A 911 -15.81 1.40 -23.02
N ILE A 912 -14.76 0.58 -23.00
CA ILE A 912 -13.72 0.62 -21.97
C ILE A 912 -12.38 0.93 -22.65
N PHE A 913 -11.63 1.87 -22.06
CA PHE A 913 -10.24 2.15 -22.39
C PHE A 913 -9.35 1.41 -21.39
N PHE A 914 -8.33 0.70 -21.86
CA PHE A 914 -7.34 0.02 -21.03
C PHE A 914 -5.96 0.56 -21.35
N LEU A 915 -5.29 1.16 -20.36
CA LEU A 915 -3.87 1.51 -20.46
C LEU A 915 -3.07 0.42 -19.74
N ASN A 916 -2.18 -0.25 -20.47
CA ASN A 916 -1.31 -1.30 -19.93
C ASN A 916 -2.13 -2.38 -19.18
N GLN A 917 -3.24 -2.81 -19.80
CA GLN A 917 -4.20 -3.80 -19.28
C GLN A 917 -5.01 -3.35 -18.04
N THR A 918 -4.89 -2.08 -17.62
CA THR A 918 -5.67 -1.51 -16.51
C THR A 918 -6.75 -0.56 -17.06
N PRO A 919 -8.02 -0.64 -16.61
CA PRO A 919 -9.04 0.32 -17.00
C PRO A 919 -8.60 1.77 -16.77
N LEU A 920 -8.62 2.57 -17.83
CA LEU A 920 -8.20 3.96 -17.82
C LEU A 920 -9.31 4.84 -17.24
N GLN A 921 -9.03 5.46 -16.09
CA GLN A 921 -9.95 6.40 -15.45
C GLN A 921 -9.87 7.76 -16.14
N LEU A 922 -10.98 8.18 -16.75
CA LEU A 922 -11.15 9.50 -17.34
C LEU A 922 -12.15 10.28 -16.49
N GLY A 923 -11.84 11.52 -16.12
CA GLY A 923 -12.65 12.29 -15.15
C GLY A 923 -14.10 12.56 -15.56
N TRP A 924 -14.46 12.29 -16.81
CA TRP A 924 -15.81 12.42 -17.36
C TRP A 924 -16.52 11.06 -17.55
N CYS A 925 -15.85 9.93 -17.28
CA CYS A 925 -16.37 8.58 -17.47
C CYS A 925 -16.37 7.79 -16.16
N ASN A 926 -17.51 7.19 -15.81
CA ASN A 926 -17.70 6.49 -14.54
C ASN A 926 -17.00 5.12 -14.53
N VAL A 927 -16.07 4.92 -13.60
CA VAL A 927 -15.45 3.61 -13.27
C VAL A 927 -14.83 2.89 -14.49
N GLY A 928 -14.43 3.63 -15.53
CA GLY A 928 -13.82 3.10 -16.75
C GLY A 928 -14.79 2.51 -17.80
N LEU A 929 -16.10 2.42 -17.52
CA LEU A 929 -17.13 1.98 -18.47
C LEU A 929 -17.93 3.20 -18.99
N CYS A 930 -17.63 3.62 -20.22
CA CYS A 930 -18.18 4.83 -20.81
C CYS A 930 -19.33 4.52 -21.77
N ASN A 931 -20.37 5.36 -21.81
CA ASN A 931 -21.34 5.32 -22.90
C ASN A 931 -20.67 5.76 -24.20
N TRP A 932 -20.94 5.08 -25.31
CA TRP A 932 -20.38 5.45 -26.60
C TRP A 932 -20.79 6.87 -27.03
N SER A 933 -22.02 7.27 -26.73
CA SER A 933 -22.52 8.63 -27.00
C SER A 933 -21.70 9.70 -26.27
N ASP A 934 -21.27 9.45 -25.04
CA ASP A 934 -20.47 10.39 -24.27
C ASP A 934 -19.02 10.44 -24.76
N VAL A 935 -18.44 9.31 -25.19
CA VAL A 935 -17.14 9.27 -25.89
C VAL A 935 -17.19 10.14 -27.16
N MET A 936 -18.24 9.97 -27.97
CA MET A 936 -18.42 10.75 -29.20
C MET A 936 -18.58 12.25 -28.90
N ARG A 937 -19.36 12.60 -27.89
CA ARG A 937 -19.53 14.00 -27.46
C ARG A 937 -18.21 14.60 -26.99
N GLN A 938 -17.44 13.87 -26.19
CA GLN A 938 -16.19 14.36 -25.62
C GLN A 938 -15.12 14.62 -26.68
N TYR A 939 -15.09 13.80 -27.73
CA TYR A 939 -14.04 13.82 -28.75
C TYR A 939 -14.53 14.22 -30.15
N GLU A 940 -15.72 14.79 -30.26
CA GLU A 940 -16.35 15.22 -31.50
C GLU A 940 -15.43 16.11 -32.35
N LYS A 941 -14.66 16.98 -31.70
CA LYS A 941 -13.69 17.87 -32.35
C LYS A 941 -12.66 17.15 -33.22
N PHE A 942 -12.35 15.89 -32.93
CA PHE A 942 -11.45 15.07 -33.75
C PHE A 942 -12.20 14.36 -34.88
N PHE A 943 -13.45 13.97 -34.64
CA PHE A 943 -14.23 13.16 -35.58
C PHE A 943 -14.43 13.83 -36.94
N ASN A 944 -14.69 15.14 -36.94
CA ASN A 944 -14.99 15.94 -38.14
C ASN A 944 -13.84 16.87 -38.57
N ALA A 945 -12.70 16.86 -37.88
CA ALA A 945 -11.60 17.78 -38.19
C ALA A 945 -10.85 17.42 -39.47
N ASP A 946 -10.38 18.44 -40.20
CA ASP A 946 -9.22 18.31 -41.07
C ASP A 946 -7.97 18.35 -40.19
N CYS A 947 -7.48 17.18 -39.79
CA CYS A 947 -6.38 17.06 -38.85
C CYS A 947 -5.09 17.76 -39.30
N LYS A 948 -4.84 17.80 -40.62
CA LYS A 948 -3.60 18.32 -41.20
C LYS A 948 -3.57 19.84 -41.17
N GLU A 949 -4.67 20.47 -41.57
CA GLU A 949 -4.78 21.94 -41.57
C GLU A 949 -5.07 22.52 -40.18
N THR A 950 -5.90 21.85 -39.39
CA THR A 950 -6.42 22.41 -38.13
C THR A 950 -5.37 22.49 -37.03
N PHE A 951 -4.43 21.54 -37.00
CA PHE A 951 -3.59 21.34 -35.81
C PHE A 951 -2.10 21.61 -36.05
N CYS A 952 -1.54 21.20 -37.18
CA CYS A 952 -0.10 21.30 -37.44
C CYS A 952 0.30 22.50 -38.32
N ASN A 953 -0.66 23.15 -38.99
CA ASN A 953 -0.43 24.26 -39.96
C ASN A 953 -0.83 25.64 -39.43
N LEU A 954 -0.90 25.85 -38.11
CA LEU A 954 -1.17 27.19 -37.55
C LEU A 954 0.02 28.11 -37.85
N ASN A 955 -0.04 28.82 -38.97
CA ASN A 955 0.86 29.92 -39.29
C ASN A 955 0.87 30.90 -38.12
N SER A 956 2.09 31.23 -37.68
CA SER A 956 2.44 32.16 -36.60
C SER A 956 2.09 33.63 -36.89
N SER A 957 1.03 33.91 -37.66
CA SER A 957 0.61 35.25 -38.09
C SER A 957 -0.79 35.67 -37.64
N GLY A 958 -1.48 34.87 -36.80
CA GLY A 958 -2.85 35.17 -36.34
C GLY A 958 -3.04 35.67 -34.89
N LEU A 959 -2.01 35.62 -34.03
CA LEU A 959 -2.19 35.75 -32.57
C LEU A 959 -1.82 37.12 -31.96
N ILE A 960 -1.91 38.22 -32.72
CA ILE A 960 -1.70 39.58 -32.18
C ILE A 960 -2.99 40.43 -32.10
N ARG A 961 -4.16 39.97 -32.58
CA ARG A 961 -5.38 40.81 -32.56
C ARG A 961 -6.52 40.40 -31.61
N GLY A 962 -6.36 39.37 -30.78
CA GLY A 962 -7.42 38.91 -29.86
C GLY A 962 -7.34 39.43 -28.41
N SER A 963 -6.20 39.98 -27.98
CA SER A 963 -5.91 40.13 -26.54
C SER A 963 -6.01 41.57 -25.99
N ILE A 964 -6.52 42.52 -26.78
CA ILE A 964 -6.68 43.93 -26.35
C ILE A 964 -8.16 44.29 -26.08
N LEU A 965 -9.13 43.51 -26.58
CA LEU A 965 -10.56 43.81 -26.39
C LEU A 965 -11.19 43.15 -25.15
N LEU A 966 -10.61 42.07 -24.61
CA LEU A 966 -11.14 41.38 -23.43
C LEU A 966 -10.60 41.93 -22.10
N THR A 967 -9.45 42.60 -22.12
CA THR A 967 -8.89 43.28 -20.94
C THR A 967 -9.61 44.58 -20.60
N ILE A 968 -10.21 45.26 -21.59
CA ILE A 968 -10.98 46.49 -21.35
C ILE A 968 -12.38 46.20 -20.77
N ALA A 969 -13.01 45.07 -21.14
CA ALA A 969 -14.33 44.69 -20.61
C ALA A 969 -14.30 44.24 -19.14
N SER A 970 -13.19 43.61 -18.69
CA SER A 970 -13.06 43.17 -17.29
C SER A 970 -12.76 44.30 -16.29
N ILE A 971 -12.20 45.41 -16.76
CA ILE A 971 -11.88 46.58 -15.92
C ILE A 971 -13.12 47.46 -15.70
N VAL A 972 -14.05 47.52 -16.66
CA VAL A 972 -15.31 48.28 -16.51
C VAL A 972 -16.32 47.53 -15.63
N TYR A 973 -16.36 46.20 -15.67
CA TYR A 973 -17.30 45.42 -14.85
C TYR A 973 -16.96 45.47 -13.35
N ARG A 974 -15.68 45.66 -12.97
CA ARG A 974 -15.25 45.81 -11.57
C ARG A 974 -15.39 47.22 -10.99
N PHE A 975 -15.88 48.18 -11.77
CA PHE A 975 -16.12 49.56 -11.30
C PHE A 975 -17.61 49.95 -11.25
N ILE A 976 -18.53 49.07 -11.66
CA ILE A 976 -19.97 49.39 -11.71
C ILE A 976 -20.87 48.38 -10.97
N PHE A 977 -20.36 47.25 -10.46
CA PHE A 977 -21.13 46.35 -9.58
C PHE A 977 -20.35 45.94 -8.33
#